data_AF-A0A9E3RRK2-F1
#
_entry.id   AF-A0A9E3RRK2-F1
#
_cell.length_a   1.000
_cell.length_b   1.000
_cell.length_c   1.000
_cell.angle_alpha   90.00
_cell.angle_beta   90.00
_cell.angle_gamma   90.00
#
_symmetry.space_group_name_H-M   'P 1'
#
loop_
_entity.id
_entity.type
_entity.pdbx_description
1 polymer ?
#
loop_
_entity_poly.entity_id
_entity_poly.type
_entity_poly.pdbx_seq_one_letter_code
_entity_poly.pdbx_strand_id
1 'polypeptide(L)'
;MTNCARVRFTTLVVVLAMLSLVGTGIAQAQTTRVLLVGDSWTQAMWNFQNLRDTFAAAGFSNVIEKGDVTAIGGTTASWWAQPANLALITSELNNNPSIDLIHLSMGGNDFLAGQSAGGWYASMGAAAENALFNTIQNNIETVIQHILNIRPDAHIVICSYDYINLWDTLNIQANQLVWVNLGSPIPRTLNEALIRLGERQRSLAIEYGAAVTYVNNWGQMHLYEGYNSVFAPAQYAAPWGHPSYPWEKSSVGGNNGDDAIHLNDHGYDIVALNCYVNFYRYFIDPAAGSLPTSIDETFPAMPPAHYQTLFYDGFEGGFGNWITSGVTLKALNTYWGAYSLELDNSDYAIRAQNTSGYENVKVSLANKTSGYDIFPQDRSYIEYTTNYGSSWNTLQTFTSNADWAAREYLLPSTCTNNSLFGIRYRSGTNSSSDDAWIDEVTIQATPIPYTLYTLTARANGAGSVSVSPGAYYGNNQYISGTNVTLTATAANGWTFTGWSGSISGTTNPVVVTMNAAKNITATFVDSAGKPGLTADQTDWAKWVSWKYYSATWPVASATQNQAMYDRAVEAQNIFETYHMPYGQAANIWYTDYTRSTIGEYHAIGDSATLTGYYLGGLASKYAVTSDSATLTQINEVLDTLDWMTVATGRTGYLPRFIGLANDPAYQSYYQNYGNGYGTCIAPWQNYVWLDYSSRDPYIGVGYGLASVWANVSDSTTRAKCQMVTERILDRLISDSWNIVSPTNKITNFTPGFIALWARMGISMNDPKYGSQYNYGTWFWLWHDTGGMEIHDKWYADYFANVLGTCSLYAVRKLETNTDKINALNNYLLQAAETDGGDHLNAHMAACYVAGTGDYTRNVPRGVLQAGLIDLPSGANWMVAVDNSSNPAYPHKDADNSLYAILPHDRVHGEYVWQQSPCDLAGGANAPIAYMMLDKFVPYWMGRQCGAISAP
;
A
#
# COMPACT_ATOMS: atom_id res chain seq x y z
N MET A 1 -11.56 -36.33 19.24
CA MET A 1 -10.40 -35.42 19.09
C MET A 1 -10.90 -33.99 18.86
N THR A 2 -11.86 -33.52 19.67
CA THR A 2 -12.68 -32.34 19.37
C THR A 2 -12.79 -31.34 20.53
N ASN A 3 -12.13 -31.59 21.68
CA ASN A 3 -12.30 -30.75 22.89
C ASN A 3 -11.03 -29.99 23.33
N CYS A 4 -9.87 -30.18 22.69
CA CYS A 4 -8.64 -29.47 23.07
C CYS A 4 -8.54 -28.03 22.51
N ALA A 5 -9.40 -27.64 21.58
CA ALA A 5 -9.34 -26.33 20.93
C ALA A 5 -10.23 -25.27 21.64
N ARG A 6 -11.45 -25.64 22.09
CA ARG A 6 -12.34 -24.80 22.93
C ARG A 6 -11.74 -24.19 24.22
N VAL A 7 -10.65 -24.73 24.75
CA VAL A 7 -10.03 -24.24 26.00
C VAL A 7 -9.21 -22.96 25.79
N ARG A 8 -8.66 -22.74 24.59
CA ARG A 8 -7.93 -21.50 24.30
C ARG A 8 -8.88 -20.31 24.12
N PHE A 9 -10.17 -20.57 23.84
CA PHE A 9 -11.13 -19.50 23.68
C PHE A 9 -11.44 -18.73 24.94
N THR A 10 -11.49 -19.38 26.10
CA THR A 10 -11.84 -18.73 27.37
C THR A 10 -10.85 -17.60 27.73
N THR A 11 -9.62 -17.62 27.20
CA THR A 11 -8.61 -16.56 27.38
C THR A 11 -8.83 -15.34 26.46
N LEU A 12 -9.34 -15.55 25.24
CA LEU A 12 -9.79 -14.47 24.34
C LEU A 12 -11.12 -13.83 24.84
N VAL A 13 -11.92 -14.64 25.53
CA VAL A 13 -13.31 -14.41 25.96
C VAL A 13 -13.46 -13.57 27.25
N VAL A 14 -12.53 -13.66 28.20
CA VAL A 14 -12.62 -12.90 29.48
C VAL A 14 -12.51 -11.37 29.27
N VAL A 15 -11.96 -10.93 28.14
CA VAL A 15 -11.91 -9.51 27.75
C VAL A 15 -13.32 -8.95 27.51
N LEU A 16 -14.32 -9.76 27.14
CA LEU A 16 -15.66 -9.26 26.82
C LEU A 16 -16.57 -9.07 28.06
N ALA A 17 -16.39 -9.85 29.13
CA ALA A 17 -17.27 -9.82 30.31
C ALA A 17 -17.16 -8.58 31.20
N MET A 18 -16.16 -7.70 31.02
CA MET A 18 -15.97 -6.49 31.83
C MET A 18 -16.64 -5.23 31.29
N LEU A 19 -17.37 -5.32 30.17
CA LEU A 19 -18.20 -4.23 29.66
C LEU A 19 -19.64 -4.23 30.18
N SER A 20 -20.10 -5.30 30.85
CA SER A 20 -21.46 -5.37 31.41
C SER A 20 -21.48 -5.29 32.94
N LEU A 21 -21.40 -4.08 33.49
CA LEU A 21 -21.82 -3.80 34.86
C LEU A 21 -23.06 -2.89 34.82
N VAL A 22 -24.24 -3.50 34.84
CA VAL A 22 -25.25 -3.40 35.92
C VAL A 22 -26.51 -4.14 35.42
N GLY A 23 -26.81 -5.28 36.02
CA GLY A 23 -28.08 -5.97 35.78
C GLY A 23 -28.23 -7.18 36.69
N THR A 24 -29.04 -7.05 37.73
CA THR A 24 -29.45 -8.16 38.61
C THR A 24 -30.07 -9.28 37.78
N GLY A 25 -29.49 -10.47 37.83
CA GLY A 25 -29.91 -11.64 37.04
C GLY A 25 -31.30 -12.15 37.42
N ILE A 26 -32.24 -11.96 36.50
CA ILE A 26 -33.33 -12.91 36.25
C ILE A 26 -32.84 -13.75 35.06
N ALA A 27 -32.90 -15.08 35.16
CA ALA A 27 -32.53 -15.96 34.05
C ALA A 27 -33.38 -15.60 32.80
N GLN A 28 -32.76 -15.01 31.78
CA GLN A 28 -33.43 -14.73 30.52
C GLN A 28 -33.52 -16.00 29.67
N ALA A 29 -34.66 -16.22 29.02
CA ALA A 29 -34.83 -17.31 28.08
C ALA A 29 -33.88 -17.14 26.88
N GLN A 30 -33.28 -18.24 26.41
CA GLN A 30 -32.44 -18.22 25.22
C GLN A 30 -33.27 -17.78 24.00
N THR A 31 -32.69 -16.91 23.17
CA THR A 31 -33.32 -16.32 21.99
C THR A 31 -32.40 -16.52 20.79
N THR A 32 -32.92 -17.18 19.76
CA THR A 32 -32.21 -17.35 18.49
C THR A 32 -32.18 -16.03 17.73
N ARG A 33 -31.02 -15.36 17.69
CA ARG A 33 -30.87 -14.06 17.00
C ARG A 33 -29.96 -14.12 15.78
N VAL A 34 -29.05 -15.10 15.71
CA VAL A 34 -28.06 -15.20 14.63
C VAL A 34 -28.36 -16.39 13.73
N LEU A 35 -28.46 -16.17 12.41
CA LEU A 35 -28.51 -17.24 11.41
C LEU A 35 -27.14 -17.37 10.71
N LEU A 36 -26.59 -18.58 10.67
CA LEU A 36 -25.36 -18.90 9.97
C LEU A 36 -25.70 -19.48 8.59
N VAL A 37 -25.29 -18.80 7.51
CA VAL A 37 -25.57 -19.20 6.11
C VAL A 37 -24.27 -19.25 5.33
N GLY A 38 -23.90 -20.42 4.79
CA GLY A 38 -22.66 -20.47 4.04
C GLY A 38 -22.05 -21.85 3.81
N ASP A 39 -20.78 -21.81 3.45
CA ASP A 39 -19.95 -22.95 3.07
C ASP A 39 -19.32 -23.68 4.28
N SER A 40 -18.21 -24.38 4.04
CA SER A 40 -17.51 -25.15 5.08
C SER A 40 -16.90 -24.30 6.18
N TRP A 41 -16.60 -23.01 5.94
CA TRP A 41 -16.17 -22.11 7.01
C TRP A 41 -17.31 -21.79 7.97
N THR A 42 -18.49 -21.52 7.44
CA THR A 42 -19.70 -21.34 8.27
C THR A 42 -20.11 -22.62 8.97
N GLN A 43 -20.01 -23.77 8.28
CA GLN A 43 -20.29 -25.08 8.88
C GLN A 43 -19.34 -25.40 10.04
N ALA A 44 -18.05 -25.10 9.90
CA ALA A 44 -17.08 -25.30 10.96
C ALA A 44 -17.42 -24.44 12.18
N MET A 45 -17.69 -23.15 11.99
CA MET A 45 -18.10 -22.25 13.08
C MET A 45 -19.36 -22.73 13.80
N TRP A 46 -20.34 -23.27 13.06
CA TRP A 46 -21.54 -23.87 13.64
C TRP A 46 -21.26 -25.14 14.45
N ASN A 47 -20.46 -26.06 13.89
CA ASN A 47 -20.14 -27.32 14.54
C ASN A 47 -19.34 -27.10 15.83
N PHE A 48 -18.44 -26.13 15.82
CA PHE A 48 -17.62 -25.74 16.96
C PHE A 48 -18.32 -24.76 17.91
N GLN A 49 -19.41 -24.12 17.47
CA GLN A 49 -20.21 -23.14 18.23
C GLN A 49 -19.41 -21.89 18.65
N ASN A 50 -18.45 -21.45 17.82
CA ASN A 50 -17.50 -20.39 18.20
C ASN A 50 -18.20 -19.05 18.48
N LEU A 51 -19.23 -18.67 17.71
CA LEU A 51 -19.93 -17.40 17.93
C LEU A 51 -20.79 -17.44 19.20
N ARG A 52 -21.48 -18.55 19.47
CA ARG A 52 -22.21 -18.79 20.72
C ARG A 52 -21.28 -18.67 21.93
N ASP A 53 -20.12 -19.28 21.85
CA ASP A 53 -19.13 -19.23 22.93
C ASP A 53 -18.59 -17.80 23.09
N THR A 54 -18.41 -17.05 21.99
CA THR A 54 -18.03 -15.61 21.99
C THR A 54 -19.11 -14.70 22.59
N PHE A 55 -20.39 -15.00 22.39
CA PHE A 55 -21.47 -14.21 22.98
C PHE A 55 -21.63 -14.52 24.47
N ALA A 56 -21.56 -15.79 24.85
CA ALA A 56 -21.61 -16.21 26.25
C ALA A 56 -20.46 -15.58 27.06
N ALA A 57 -19.27 -15.58 26.46
CA ALA A 57 -18.08 -14.87 26.93
C ALA A 57 -18.28 -13.38 27.20
N ALA A 58 -19.04 -12.73 26.34
CA ALA A 58 -19.37 -11.31 26.45
C ALA A 58 -20.50 -10.99 27.42
N GLY A 59 -21.01 -11.99 28.14
CA GLY A 59 -22.15 -11.83 29.05
C GLY A 59 -23.52 -11.99 28.37
N PHE A 60 -23.56 -12.34 27.08
CA PHE A 60 -24.78 -12.47 26.28
C PHE A 60 -25.13 -13.95 26.00
N SER A 61 -25.09 -14.78 27.05
CA SER A 61 -25.41 -16.23 26.97
C SER A 61 -26.86 -16.55 26.56
N ASN A 62 -27.74 -15.54 26.59
CA ASN A 62 -29.11 -15.60 26.10
C ASN A 62 -29.22 -15.50 24.56
N VAL A 63 -28.16 -15.06 23.87
CA VAL A 63 -28.12 -15.00 22.40
C VAL A 63 -27.55 -16.28 21.84
N ILE A 64 -28.33 -16.98 21.01
CA ILE A 64 -27.89 -18.22 20.36
C ILE A 64 -27.97 -18.11 18.82
N GLU A 65 -27.10 -18.87 18.16
CA GLU A 65 -27.03 -18.99 16.71
C GLU A 65 -27.74 -20.26 16.20
N LYS A 66 -28.05 -20.29 14.90
CA LYS A 66 -28.62 -21.45 14.21
C LYS A 66 -27.97 -21.65 12.84
N GLY A 67 -27.63 -22.90 12.51
CA GLY A 67 -27.00 -23.24 11.22
C GLY A 67 -27.19 -24.68 10.76
N ASP A 68 -28.04 -25.47 11.42
CA ASP A 68 -28.24 -26.91 11.17
C ASP A 68 -28.62 -27.28 9.73
N VAL A 69 -29.33 -26.38 9.03
CA VAL A 69 -29.70 -26.57 7.61
C VAL A 69 -29.15 -25.49 6.68
N THR A 70 -28.44 -24.49 7.21
CA THR A 70 -27.91 -23.35 6.42
C THR A 70 -26.39 -23.20 6.45
N ALA A 71 -25.68 -23.93 7.31
CA ALA A 71 -24.24 -23.99 7.36
C ALA A 71 -23.75 -25.31 6.72
N ILE A 72 -23.55 -25.31 5.40
CA ILE A 72 -23.37 -26.53 4.61
C ILE A 72 -22.01 -26.52 3.90
N GLY A 73 -21.14 -27.45 4.31
CA GLY A 73 -19.83 -27.64 3.72
C GLY A 73 -19.85 -27.98 2.22
N GLY A 74 -18.87 -27.46 1.49
CA GLY A 74 -18.72 -27.70 0.05
C GLY A 74 -19.71 -26.94 -0.85
N THR A 75 -20.57 -26.08 -0.30
CA THR A 75 -21.49 -25.28 -1.10
C THR A 75 -20.78 -24.10 -1.78
N THR A 76 -21.24 -23.78 -2.98
CA THR A 76 -20.80 -22.60 -3.74
C THR A 76 -21.80 -21.46 -3.57
N ALA A 77 -21.39 -20.22 -3.84
CA ALA A 77 -22.31 -19.09 -3.92
C ALA A 77 -23.38 -19.35 -4.99
N SER A 78 -22.98 -19.91 -6.13
CA SER A 78 -23.89 -20.34 -7.20
C SER A 78 -24.94 -21.38 -6.79
N TRP A 79 -24.60 -22.26 -5.84
CA TRP A 79 -25.54 -23.21 -5.26
C TRP A 79 -26.55 -22.47 -4.36
N TRP A 80 -26.08 -21.57 -3.48
CA TRP A 80 -26.97 -20.80 -2.60
C TRP A 80 -27.95 -19.90 -3.36
N ALA A 81 -27.56 -19.36 -4.51
CA ALA A 81 -28.42 -18.55 -5.37
C ALA A 81 -29.58 -19.34 -6.03
N GLN A 82 -29.61 -20.67 -5.93
CA GLN A 82 -30.70 -21.48 -6.50
C GLN A 82 -31.98 -21.40 -5.66
N PRO A 83 -33.18 -21.33 -6.28
CA PRO A 83 -34.45 -21.19 -5.56
C PRO A 83 -34.71 -22.24 -4.47
N ALA A 84 -34.31 -23.49 -4.70
CA ALA A 84 -34.47 -24.57 -3.73
C ALA A 84 -33.64 -24.35 -2.45
N ASN A 85 -32.48 -23.70 -2.56
CA ASN A 85 -31.57 -23.47 -1.45
C ASN A 85 -31.89 -22.16 -0.73
N LEU A 86 -32.31 -21.13 -1.47
CA LEU A 86 -32.93 -19.93 -0.89
C LEU A 86 -34.15 -20.27 -0.02
N ALA A 87 -34.92 -21.31 -0.39
CA ALA A 87 -36.06 -21.77 0.41
C ALA A 87 -35.67 -22.30 1.80
N LEU A 88 -34.43 -22.81 1.98
CA LEU A 88 -33.91 -23.22 3.29
C LEU A 88 -33.78 -22.01 4.22
N ILE A 89 -33.21 -20.92 3.71
CA ILE A 89 -33.09 -19.64 4.44
C ILE A 89 -34.47 -19.09 4.78
N THR A 90 -35.41 -19.11 3.82
CA THR A 90 -36.80 -18.69 4.05
C THR A 90 -37.45 -19.46 5.19
N SER A 91 -37.30 -20.79 5.19
CA SER A 91 -37.87 -21.64 6.24
C SER A 91 -37.31 -21.26 7.61
N GLU A 92 -36.00 -21.00 7.71
CA GLU A 92 -35.38 -20.67 8.99
C GLU A 92 -35.78 -19.30 9.53
N LEU A 93 -35.84 -18.29 8.67
CA LEU A 93 -36.28 -16.95 9.07
C LEU A 93 -37.76 -16.94 9.48
N ASN A 94 -38.62 -17.74 8.84
CA ASN A 94 -40.04 -17.85 9.20
C ASN A 94 -40.26 -18.62 10.51
N ASN A 95 -39.49 -19.69 10.74
CA ASN A 95 -39.62 -20.50 11.96
C ASN A 95 -39.01 -19.82 13.20
N ASN A 96 -38.08 -18.87 12.99
CA ASN A 96 -37.37 -18.18 14.07
C ASN A 96 -37.48 -16.65 13.88
N PRO A 97 -38.64 -16.05 14.22
CA PRO A 97 -38.88 -14.63 13.99
C PRO A 97 -37.98 -13.70 14.81
N SER A 98 -37.26 -14.21 15.82
CA SER A 98 -36.30 -13.46 16.63
C SER A 98 -34.94 -13.26 15.96
N ILE A 99 -34.66 -13.91 14.82
CA ILE A 99 -33.40 -13.76 14.10
C ILE A 99 -33.31 -12.36 13.50
N ASP A 100 -32.28 -11.59 13.82
CA ASP A 100 -32.08 -10.24 13.27
C ASP A 100 -30.62 -9.99 12.83
N LEU A 101 -29.77 -11.01 12.96
CA LEU A 101 -28.36 -10.97 12.58
C LEU A 101 -28.04 -12.18 11.69
N ILE A 102 -27.35 -11.95 10.58
CA ILE A 102 -27.05 -13.01 9.61
C ILE A 102 -25.55 -13.07 9.38
N HIS A 103 -24.94 -14.23 9.58
CA HIS A 103 -23.54 -14.49 9.25
C HIS A 103 -23.45 -15.18 7.90
N LEU A 104 -22.65 -14.61 6.99
CA LEU A 104 -22.52 -15.09 5.62
C LEU A 104 -21.05 -15.38 5.28
N SER A 105 -20.72 -16.62 4.89
CA SER A 105 -19.42 -16.96 4.30
C SER A 105 -19.61 -17.93 3.13
N MET A 106 -19.32 -17.49 1.91
CA MET A 106 -19.48 -18.29 0.69
C MET A 106 -18.67 -17.68 -0.47
N GLY A 107 -18.34 -18.50 -1.47
CA GLY A 107 -17.56 -18.11 -2.65
C GLY A 107 -16.17 -18.74 -2.72
N GLY A 108 -15.66 -19.27 -1.60
CA GLY A 108 -14.37 -19.96 -1.53
C GLY A 108 -14.36 -21.24 -2.38
N ASN A 109 -15.44 -22.01 -2.41
CA ASN A 109 -15.54 -23.20 -3.25
C ASN A 109 -15.64 -22.86 -4.75
N ASP A 110 -16.30 -21.76 -5.12
CA ASP A 110 -16.33 -21.26 -6.50
C ASP A 110 -14.91 -20.88 -6.96
N PHE A 111 -14.13 -20.26 -6.08
CA PHE A 111 -12.72 -19.95 -6.32
C PHE A 111 -11.86 -21.21 -6.44
N LEU A 112 -11.98 -22.14 -5.47
CA LEU A 112 -11.16 -23.35 -5.38
C LEU A 112 -11.52 -24.45 -6.38
N ALA A 113 -12.62 -24.30 -7.12
CA ALA A 113 -12.99 -25.19 -8.22
C ALA A 113 -11.86 -25.33 -9.28
N GLY A 114 -10.99 -24.32 -9.36
CA GLY A 114 -9.78 -24.33 -10.18
C GLY A 114 -10.03 -24.54 -11.67
N GLN A 115 -8.96 -24.79 -12.42
CA GLN A 115 -9.03 -24.87 -13.88
C GLN A 115 -10.02 -25.94 -14.39
N SER A 116 -10.11 -27.08 -13.70
CA SER A 116 -10.94 -28.22 -14.13
C SER A 116 -12.45 -27.98 -14.02
N ALA A 117 -12.89 -27.06 -13.16
CA ALA A 117 -14.32 -26.79 -12.91
C ALA A 117 -14.67 -25.30 -13.01
N GLY A 118 -13.84 -24.50 -13.69
CA GLY A 118 -14.13 -23.10 -13.99
C GLY A 118 -13.88 -22.12 -12.83
N GLY A 119 -13.17 -22.54 -11.78
CA GLY A 119 -12.68 -21.67 -10.72
C GLY A 119 -11.34 -21.02 -11.07
N TRP A 120 -10.73 -20.37 -10.08
CA TRP A 120 -9.53 -19.56 -10.26
C TRP A 120 -8.26 -20.40 -10.46
N TYR A 121 -7.33 -19.95 -11.30
CA TYR A 121 -6.01 -20.57 -11.45
C TYR A 121 -4.94 -19.54 -11.81
N ALA A 122 -3.67 -19.83 -11.50
CA ALA A 122 -2.56 -18.88 -11.50
C ALA A 122 -2.33 -18.15 -12.84
N SER A 123 -2.56 -18.84 -13.96
CA SER A 123 -2.40 -18.26 -15.30
C SER A 123 -3.71 -17.72 -15.89
N MET A 124 -4.77 -17.60 -15.08
CA MET A 124 -6.05 -17.03 -15.50
C MET A 124 -5.85 -15.56 -15.85
N GLY A 125 -6.20 -15.16 -17.07
CA GLY A 125 -6.13 -13.76 -17.48
C GLY A 125 -7.12 -12.88 -16.72
N ALA A 126 -6.76 -11.62 -16.49
CA ALA A 126 -7.54 -10.68 -15.66
C ALA A 126 -9.02 -10.56 -16.06
N ALA A 127 -9.36 -10.66 -17.36
CA ALA A 127 -10.75 -10.63 -17.82
C ALA A 127 -11.56 -11.86 -17.37
N ALA A 128 -10.97 -13.04 -17.42
CA ALA A 128 -11.61 -14.28 -16.98
C ALA A 128 -11.74 -14.34 -15.45
N GLU A 129 -10.72 -13.86 -14.73
CA GLU A 129 -10.75 -13.72 -13.26
C GLU A 129 -11.86 -12.76 -12.83
N ASN A 130 -11.96 -11.58 -13.45
CA ASN A 130 -13.02 -10.63 -13.16
C ASN A 130 -14.42 -11.21 -13.46
N ALA A 131 -14.58 -11.97 -14.56
CA ALA A 131 -15.86 -12.61 -14.88
C ALA A 131 -16.26 -13.67 -13.83
N LEU A 132 -15.31 -14.47 -13.36
CA LEU A 132 -15.52 -15.41 -12.26
C LEU A 132 -15.93 -14.66 -10.98
N PHE A 133 -15.17 -13.64 -10.58
CA PHE A 133 -15.45 -12.92 -9.33
C PHE A 133 -16.76 -12.14 -9.38
N ASN A 134 -17.13 -11.56 -10.52
CA ASN A 134 -18.44 -10.95 -10.72
C ASN A 134 -19.57 -11.99 -10.58
N THR A 135 -19.37 -13.20 -11.12
CA THR A 135 -20.34 -14.28 -10.97
C THR A 135 -20.53 -14.66 -9.51
N ILE A 136 -19.43 -14.78 -8.74
CA ILE A 136 -19.49 -15.07 -7.30
C ILE A 136 -20.20 -13.94 -6.55
N GLN A 137 -19.84 -12.68 -6.81
CA GLN A 137 -20.45 -11.50 -6.19
C GLN A 137 -21.97 -11.45 -6.46
N ASN A 138 -22.40 -11.63 -7.71
CA ASN A 138 -23.83 -11.62 -8.08
C ASN A 138 -24.63 -12.73 -7.38
N ASN A 139 -24.03 -13.90 -7.20
CA ASN A 139 -24.67 -14.99 -6.48
C ASN A 139 -24.80 -14.67 -4.98
N ILE A 140 -23.78 -14.07 -4.36
CA ILE A 140 -23.85 -13.58 -2.97
C ILE A 140 -24.92 -12.51 -2.84
N GLU A 141 -24.96 -11.56 -3.78
CA GLU A 141 -25.96 -10.50 -3.81
C GLU A 141 -27.39 -11.06 -3.89
N THR A 142 -27.61 -12.09 -4.70
CA THR A 142 -28.91 -12.77 -4.79
C THR A 142 -29.36 -13.30 -3.42
N VAL A 143 -28.44 -13.86 -2.64
CA VAL A 143 -28.71 -14.35 -1.29
C VAL A 143 -29.02 -13.20 -0.32
N ILE A 144 -28.23 -12.12 -0.37
CA ILE A 144 -28.44 -10.90 0.44
C ILE A 144 -29.81 -10.30 0.18
N GLN A 145 -30.16 -10.08 -1.09
CA GLN A 145 -31.45 -9.52 -1.49
C GLN A 145 -32.60 -10.42 -1.03
N HIS A 146 -32.47 -11.74 -1.18
CA HIS A 146 -33.48 -12.69 -0.72
C HIS A 146 -33.72 -12.60 0.79
N ILE A 147 -32.66 -12.52 1.58
CA ILE A 147 -32.74 -12.35 3.04
C ILE A 147 -33.42 -11.03 3.40
N LEU A 148 -32.96 -9.91 2.86
CA LEU A 148 -33.49 -8.58 3.18
C LEU A 148 -34.94 -8.38 2.71
N ASN A 149 -35.37 -9.09 1.66
CA ASN A 149 -36.77 -9.10 1.23
C ASN A 149 -37.70 -9.79 2.25
N ILE A 150 -37.19 -10.79 2.99
CA ILE A 150 -37.96 -11.50 4.02
C ILE A 150 -37.85 -10.77 5.35
N ARG A 151 -36.65 -10.27 5.68
CA ARG A 151 -36.30 -9.57 6.93
C ARG A 151 -35.57 -8.26 6.65
N PRO A 152 -36.31 -7.18 6.32
CA PRO A 152 -35.70 -5.87 6.03
C PRO A 152 -34.99 -5.22 7.22
N ASP A 153 -35.28 -5.70 8.43
CA ASP A 153 -34.72 -5.25 9.71
C ASP A 153 -33.43 -5.99 10.11
N ALA A 154 -33.09 -7.07 9.40
CA ALA A 154 -31.91 -7.86 9.71
C ALA A 154 -30.61 -7.17 9.24
N HIS A 155 -29.54 -7.36 9.99
CA HIS A 155 -28.19 -6.95 9.59
C HIS A 155 -27.36 -8.16 9.17
N ILE A 156 -26.68 -8.04 8.03
CA ILE A 156 -25.88 -9.13 7.46
C ILE A 156 -24.39 -8.82 7.67
N VAL A 157 -23.62 -9.79 8.16
CA VAL A 157 -22.16 -9.75 8.15
C VAL A 157 -21.62 -10.72 7.12
N ILE A 158 -20.86 -10.20 6.16
CA ILE A 158 -20.04 -11.00 5.26
C ILE A 158 -18.72 -11.26 5.98
N CYS A 159 -18.51 -12.51 6.39
CA CYS A 159 -17.31 -12.98 7.05
C CYS A 159 -16.31 -13.51 6.02
N SER A 160 -15.19 -12.80 5.89
CA SER A 160 -14.11 -13.21 4.99
C SER A 160 -13.31 -14.40 5.53
N TYR A 161 -12.56 -15.03 4.62
CA TYR A 161 -11.61 -16.08 4.94
C TYR A 161 -10.29 -15.51 5.49
N ASP A 162 -9.35 -16.40 5.83
CA ASP A 162 -7.93 -16.07 6.10
C ASP A 162 -7.04 -16.85 5.08
N TYR A 163 -5.71 -16.76 5.14
CA TYR A 163 -4.78 -17.27 4.12
C TYR A 163 -4.63 -18.80 3.97
N ILE A 164 -4.83 -19.30 2.76
CA ILE A 164 -4.71 -20.73 2.44
C ILE A 164 -3.26 -21.23 2.58
N ASN A 165 -3.06 -22.34 3.31
CA ASN A 165 -1.75 -22.99 3.49
C ASN A 165 -1.59 -24.28 2.65
N LEU A 166 -1.66 -24.16 1.33
CA LEU A 166 -1.37 -25.30 0.43
C LEU A 166 0.12 -25.66 0.42
N TRP A 167 1.00 -24.68 0.62
CA TRP A 167 2.43 -24.84 0.38
C TRP A 167 3.14 -25.72 1.41
N ASP A 168 2.81 -25.58 2.70
CA ASP A 168 3.38 -26.40 3.76
C ASP A 168 2.77 -27.81 3.82
N THR A 169 1.72 -28.06 3.04
CA THR A 169 0.95 -29.31 3.03
C THR A 169 1.00 -30.04 1.69
N LEU A 170 1.89 -29.64 0.76
CA LEU A 170 2.06 -30.28 -0.56
C LEU A 170 2.54 -31.74 -0.49
N ASN A 171 3.03 -32.19 0.67
CA ASN A 171 3.31 -33.61 0.93
C ASN A 171 2.04 -34.48 1.01
N ILE A 172 0.85 -33.86 1.05
CA ILE A 172 -0.45 -34.52 1.11
C ILE A 172 -1.05 -34.56 -0.29
N GLN A 173 -1.36 -35.76 -0.77
CA GLN A 173 -1.81 -35.98 -2.15
C GLN A 173 -3.06 -35.16 -2.52
N ALA A 174 -4.03 -35.04 -1.61
CA ALA A 174 -5.24 -34.26 -1.86
C ALA A 174 -4.93 -32.76 -2.07
N ASN A 175 -4.07 -32.18 -1.23
CA ASN A 175 -3.68 -30.77 -1.31
C ASN A 175 -2.82 -30.51 -2.55
N GLN A 176 -1.97 -31.48 -2.92
CA GLN A 176 -1.20 -31.43 -4.16
C GLN A 176 -2.12 -31.39 -5.40
N LEU A 177 -3.20 -32.17 -5.42
CA LEU A 177 -4.16 -32.16 -6.53
C LEU A 177 -4.89 -30.82 -6.64
N VAL A 178 -5.29 -30.22 -5.50
CA VAL A 178 -5.87 -28.87 -5.48
C VAL A 178 -4.85 -27.85 -6.00
N TRP A 179 -3.62 -27.88 -5.49
CA TRP A 179 -2.55 -26.96 -5.92
C TRP A 179 -2.27 -27.04 -7.43
N VAL A 180 -2.20 -28.25 -7.99
CA VAL A 180 -2.05 -28.46 -9.44
C VAL A 180 -3.25 -27.92 -10.21
N ASN A 181 -4.48 -28.15 -9.73
CA ASN A 181 -5.71 -27.66 -10.35
C ASN A 181 -5.79 -26.11 -10.34
N LEU A 182 -5.14 -25.45 -9.39
CA LEU A 182 -5.01 -24.00 -9.32
C LEU A 182 -3.85 -23.46 -10.19
N GLY A 183 -3.17 -24.29 -10.97
CA GLY A 183 -2.05 -23.87 -11.82
C GLY A 183 -0.71 -23.77 -11.07
N SER A 184 -0.56 -24.51 -9.97
CA SER A 184 0.65 -24.57 -9.14
C SER A 184 1.17 -23.19 -8.67
N PRO A 185 0.31 -22.31 -8.12
CA PRO A 185 0.70 -20.95 -7.71
C PRO A 185 1.68 -20.98 -6.53
N ILE A 186 2.54 -19.97 -6.46
CA ILE A 186 3.26 -19.65 -5.21
C ILE A 186 2.28 -19.04 -4.19
N PRO A 187 2.56 -19.08 -2.87
CA PRO A 187 1.61 -18.65 -1.83
C PRO A 187 1.11 -17.23 -2.03
N ARG A 188 2.03 -16.32 -2.40
CA ARG A 188 1.71 -14.92 -2.67
C ARG A 188 0.63 -14.78 -3.73
N THR A 189 0.80 -15.44 -4.87
CA THR A 189 -0.13 -15.36 -6.01
C THR A 189 -1.52 -15.89 -5.66
N LEU A 190 -1.59 -16.98 -4.90
CA LEU A 190 -2.84 -17.57 -4.44
C LEU A 190 -3.57 -16.65 -3.44
N ASN A 191 -2.86 -16.21 -2.40
CA ASN A 191 -3.45 -15.41 -1.34
C ASN A 191 -3.80 -13.99 -1.80
N GLU A 192 -3.02 -13.38 -2.71
CA GLU A 192 -3.39 -12.11 -3.35
C GLU A 192 -4.64 -12.24 -4.22
N ALA A 193 -4.85 -13.37 -4.89
CA ALA A 193 -6.08 -13.62 -5.64
C ALA A 193 -7.30 -13.80 -4.72
N LEU A 194 -7.11 -14.46 -3.58
CA LEU A 194 -8.13 -14.61 -2.56
C LEU A 194 -8.50 -13.27 -1.90
N ILE A 195 -7.51 -12.39 -1.66
CA ILE A 195 -7.75 -11.00 -1.22
C ILE A 195 -8.59 -10.25 -2.25
N ARG A 196 -8.27 -10.36 -3.55
CA ARG A 196 -9.06 -9.70 -4.60
C ARG A 196 -10.52 -10.18 -4.61
N LEU A 197 -10.79 -11.45 -4.31
CA LEU A 197 -12.16 -11.94 -4.11
C LEU A 197 -12.82 -11.32 -2.86
N GLY A 198 -12.09 -11.24 -1.75
CA GLY A 198 -12.57 -10.57 -0.52
C GLY A 198 -12.91 -9.09 -0.74
N GLU A 199 -12.11 -8.36 -1.52
CA GLU A 199 -12.40 -6.97 -1.87
C GLU A 199 -13.69 -6.82 -2.70
N ARG A 200 -14.05 -7.81 -3.52
CA ARG A 200 -15.35 -7.84 -4.23
C ARG A 200 -16.52 -8.01 -3.27
N GLN A 201 -16.37 -8.89 -2.28
CA GLN A 201 -17.35 -9.07 -1.22
C GLN A 201 -17.49 -7.81 -0.35
N ARG A 202 -16.38 -7.15 -0.02
CA ARG A 202 -16.35 -5.86 0.67
C ARG A 202 -17.07 -4.77 -0.12
N SER A 203 -16.79 -4.66 -1.42
CA SER A 203 -17.43 -3.69 -2.31
C SER A 203 -18.95 -3.87 -2.31
N LEU A 204 -19.42 -5.12 -2.36
CA LEU A 204 -20.84 -5.45 -2.25
C LEU A 204 -21.43 -5.01 -0.90
N ALA A 205 -20.74 -5.23 0.22
CA ALA A 205 -21.24 -4.77 1.52
C ALA A 205 -21.41 -3.24 1.57
N ILE A 206 -20.47 -2.48 1.00
CA ILE A 206 -20.52 -1.01 0.93
C ILE A 206 -21.76 -0.54 0.15
N GLU A 207 -22.15 -1.21 -0.92
CA GLU A 207 -23.33 -0.88 -1.73
C GLU A 207 -24.64 -0.95 -0.93
N TYR A 208 -24.71 -1.83 0.07
CA TYR A 208 -25.87 -2.00 0.94
C TYR A 208 -25.80 -1.15 2.23
N GLY A 209 -24.75 -0.35 2.40
CA GLY A 209 -24.60 0.60 3.48
C GLY A 209 -24.73 -0.04 4.87
N ALA A 210 -25.55 0.56 5.74
CA ALA A 210 -25.69 0.09 7.12
C ALA A 210 -26.28 -1.33 7.25
N ALA A 211 -26.95 -1.86 6.22
CA ALA A 211 -27.61 -3.17 6.28
C ALA A 211 -26.62 -4.35 6.15
N VAL A 212 -25.44 -4.13 5.56
CA VAL A 212 -24.45 -5.19 5.32
C VAL A 212 -23.05 -4.72 5.74
N THR A 213 -22.39 -5.50 6.59
CA THR A 213 -21.02 -5.22 7.05
C THR A 213 -20.07 -6.30 6.55
N TYR A 214 -18.89 -5.93 6.06
CA TYR A 214 -17.83 -6.88 5.76
C TYR A 214 -16.81 -6.91 6.90
N VAL A 215 -16.49 -8.10 7.40
CA VAL A 215 -15.45 -8.29 8.44
C VAL A 215 -14.23 -8.97 7.82
N ASN A 216 -13.09 -8.29 7.90
CA ASN A 216 -11.81 -8.73 7.34
C ASN A 216 -11.05 -9.64 8.33
N ASN A 217 -10.77 -10.87 7.90
CA ASN A 217 -10.03 -11.88 8.66
C ASN A 217 -8.65 -12.19 8.06
N TRP A 218 -8.17 -11.45 7.07
CA TRP A 218 -6.85 -11.67 6.47
C TRP A 218 -5.72 -11.41 7.46
N GLY A 219 -4.87 -12.40 7.67
CA GLY A 219 -3.71 -12.31 8.55
C GLY A 219 -4.05 -12.37 10.04
N GLN A 220 -5.27 -12.78 10.41
CA GLN A 220 -5.63 -12.96 11.83
C GLN A 220 -4.75 -14.05 12.46
N MET A 221 -4.50 -15.16 11.75
CA MET A 221 -3.58 -16.17 12.27
C MET A 221 -2.13 -15.66 12.43
N HIS A 222 -1.67 -14.74 11.57
CA HIS A 222 -0.35 -14.12 11.75
C HIS A 222 -0.29 -13.24 12.99
N LEU A 223 -1.37 -12.50 13.26
CA LEU A 223 -1.48 -11.63 14.43
C LEU A 223 -1.42 -12.45 15.73
N TYR A 224 -2.14 -13.55 15.81
CA TYR A 224 -2.27 -14.32 17.05
C TYR A 224 -1.24 -15.45 17.21
N GLU A 225 -0.83 -16.10 16.13
CA GLU A 225 0.03 -17.30 16.18
C GLU A 225 1.39 -17.11 15.47
N GLY A 226 1.51 -16.14 14.56
CA GLY A 226 2.74 -15.92 13.78
C GLY A 226 2.94 -16.95 12.65
N TYR A 227 4.20 -17.21 12.26
CA TYR A 227 4.55 -18.22 11.25
C TYR A 227 5.99 -18.74 11.39
N ASN A 228 6.16 -20.04 11.62
CA ASN A 228 7.43 -20.78 11.56
C ASN A 228 8.65 -20.05 12.19
N SER A 229 8.47 -19.37 13.32
CA SER A 229 9.48 -18.49 13.97
C SER A 229 10.02 -17.33 13.12
N VAL A 230 9.61 -17.22 11.86
CA VAL A 230 9.90 -16.10 10.94
C VAL A 230 9.10 -14.87 11.36
N PHE A 231 7.86 -15.07 11.81
CA PHE A 231 7.02 -14.03 12.41
C PHE A 231 6.61 -14.47 13.81
N ALA A 232 6.93 -13.64 14.81
CA ALA A 232 6.36 -13.82 16.14
C ALA A 232 4.93 -13.25 16.17
N PRO A 233 4.04 -13.79 17.02
CA PRO A 233 2.74 -13.18 17.29
C PRO A 233 2.86 -11.68 17.56
N ALA A 234 1.88 -10.90 17.09
CA ALA A 234 1.78 -9.44 17.25
C ALA A 234 2.86 -8.57 16.56
N GLN A 235 3.75 -9.14 15.72
CA GLN A 235 4.74 -8.34 14.97
C GLN A 235 4.16 -7.62 13.73
N TYR A 236 2.96 -7.98 13.29
CA TYR A 236 2.22 -7.31 12.22
C TYR A 236 0.77 -7.09 12.64
N ALA A 237 0.17 -6.00 12.18
CA ALA A 237 -1.26 -5.74 12.41
C ALA A 237 -2.09 -6.54 11.41
N ALA A 238 -3.19 -7.13 11.89
CA ALA A 238 -4.32 -7.47 11.04
C ALA A 238 -5.23 -6.21 10.89
N PRO A 239 -5.95 -6.04 9.78
CA PRO A 239 -5.93 -6.90 8.59
C PRO A 239 -4.61 -6.81 7.80
N TRP A 240 -4.43 -7.69 6.81
CA TRP A 240 -3.39 -7.69 5.75
C TRP A 240 -2.22 -8.68 5.91
N GLY A 241 -1.70 -8.96 7.11
CA GLY A 241 -0.65 -10.00 7.31
C GLY A 241 0.46 -10.01 6.23
N HIS A 242 1.01 -11.18 5.88
CA HIS A 242 1.95 -11.30 4.74
C HIS A 242 1.52 -12.41 3.76
N PRO A 243 0.90 -12.10 2.60
CA PRO A 243 0.33 -13.09 1.68
C PRO A 243 1.30 -14.16 1.16
N SER A 244 2.61 -13.87 1.17
CA SER A 244 3.64 -14.85 0.77
C SER A 244 3.89 -15.96 1.79
N TYR A 245 3.37 -15.81 3.01
CA TYR A 245 3.52 -16.78 4.08
C TYR A 245 2.12 -17.12 4.59
N PRO A 246 1.64 -18.36 4.43
CA PRO A 246 0.35 -18.75 4.96
C PRO A 246 0.37 -18.83 6.51
N TRP A 247 -0.72 -19.24 7.17
CA TRP A 247 -0.76 -19.36 8.64
C TRP A 247 0.07 -20.54 9.17
N GLU A 248 0.49 -20.50 10.45
CA GLU A 248 1.26 -21.57 11.10
C GLU A 248 0.51 -22.91 11.16
N LYS A 249 1.24 -24.03 11.23
CA LYS A 249 0.64 -25.38 11.31
C LYS A 249 -0.28 -25.56 12.54
N SER A 250 -0.03 -24.81 13.60
CA SER A 250 -0.83 -24.83 14.84
C SER A 250 -2.30 -24.41 14.66
N SER A 251 -2.64 -23.67 13.60
CA SER A 251 -4.00 -23.24 13.27
C SER A 251 -4.68 -24.06 12.18
N VAL A 252 -3.97 -25.03 11.60
CA VAL A 252 -4.44 -25.85 10.47
C VAL A 252 -5.51 -26.85 10.93
N GLY A 253 -6.57 -26.97 10.14
CA GLY A 253 -7.66 -27.91 10.36
C GLY A 253 -7.33 -29.37 10.01
N GLY A 254 -8.29 -30.26 10.25
CA GLY A 254 -8.19 -31.70 9.94
C GLY A 254 -7.43 -32.53 10.98
N ASN A 255 -7.51 -33.87 10.86
CA ASN A 255 -6.76 -34.79 11.73
C ASN A 255 -5.26 -34.68 11.42
N ASN A 256 -4.47 -34.16 12.37
CA ASN A 256 -3.01 -33.91 12.28
C ASN A 256 -2.53 -32.66 11.52
N GLY A 257 -3.41 -31.68 11.25
CA GLY A 257 -3.01 -30.42 10.61
C GLY A 257 -2.69 -30.60 9.12
N ASP A 258 -3.58 -31.33 8.45
CA ASP A 258 -3.42 -31.80 7.07
C ASP A 258 -4.39 -31.08 6.10
N ASP A 259 -5.29 -30.23 6.61
CA ASP A 259 -6.27 -29.47 5.82
C ASP A 259 -5.78 -28.05 5.52
N ALA A 260 -5.32 -27.83 4.29
CA ALA A 260 -4.76 -26.56 3.83
C ALA A 260 -5.74 -25.37 3.82
N ILE A 261 -7.05 -25.62 3.93
CA ILE A 261 -8.11 -24.66 3.61
C ILE A 261 -8.88 -24.24 4.86
N HIS A 262 -9.08 -25.16 5.82
CA HIS A 262 -9.85 -24.90 7.03
C HIS A 262 -8.95 -24.66 8.24
N LEU A 263 -9.46 -23.86 9.17
CA LEU A 263 -8.86 -23.67 10.48
C LEU A 263 -9.26 -24.81 11.42
N ASN A 264 -8.50 -25.01 12.49
CA ASN A 264 -9.01 -25.72 13.64
C ASN A 264 -9.93 -24.81 14.48
N ASP A 265 -10.55 -25.40 15.49
CA ASP A 265 -11.52 -24.71 16.35
C ASP A 265 -10.93 -23.45 17.03
N HIS A 266 -9.66 -23.45 17.44
CA HIS A 266 -8.97 -22.26 17.98
C HIS A 266 -8.75 -21.15 16.92
N GLY A 267 -8.55 -21.49 15.66
CA GLY A 267 -8.49 -20.49 14.59
C GLY A 267 -9.85 -19.87 14.31
N TYR A 268 -10.93 -20.67 14.32
CA TYR A 268 -12.30 -20.17 14.14
C TYR A 268 -12.80 -19.33 15.30
N ASP A 269 -12.33 -19.63 16.50
CA ASP A 269 -12.42 -18.81 17.69
C ASP A 269 -11.91 -17.37 17.44
N ILE A 270 -10.68 -17.21 16.97
CA ILE A 270 -10.11 -15.88 16.65
C ILE A 270 -10.97 -15.13 15.62
N VAL A 271 -11.45 -15.83 14.59
CA VAL A 271 -12.36 -15.28 13.58
C VAL A 271 -13.68 -14.81 14.22
N ALA A 272 -14.28 -15.63 15.09
CA ALA A 272 -15.51 -15.30 15.79
C ALA A 272 -15.35 -14.07 16.70
N LEU A 273 -14.21 -13.94 17.39
CA LEU A 273 -13.90 -12.75 18.19
C LEU A 273 -13.77 -11.50 17.31
N ASN A 274 -13.08 -11.60 16.17
CA ASN A 274 -12.93 -10.48 15.25
C ASN A 274 -14.29 -10.01 14.71
N CYS A 275 -15.18 -10.94 14.36
CA CYS A 275 -16.57 -10.62 14.01
C CYS A 275 -17.34 -9.97 15.17
N TYR A 276 -17.12 -10.43 16.41
CA TYR A 276 -17.78 -9.84 17.56
C TYR A 276 -17.38 -8.37 17.78
N VAL A 277 -16.07 -8.11 17.82
CA VAL A 277 -15.51 -6.80 18.11
C VAL A 277 -15.88 -5.78 17.02
N ASN A 278 -15.85 -6.18 15.76
CA ASN A 278 -16.08 -5.26 14.65
C ASN A 278 -17.54 -5.14 14.22
N PHE A 279 -18.40 -6.08 14.63
CA PHE A 279 -19.80 -6.11 14.20
C PHE A 279 -20.77 -6.44 15.33
N TYR A 280 -20.75 -7.68 15.86
CA TYR A 280 -21.87 -8.16 16.69
C TYR A 280 -22.08 -7.36 17.97
N ARG A 281 -21.02 -6.80 18.58
CA ARG A 281 -21.15 -6.00 19.81
C ARG A 281 -22.12 -4.83 19.65
N TYR A 282 -22.17 -4.19 18.49
CA TYR A 282 -23.02 -3.01 18.26
C TYR A 282 -24.51 -3.31 18.17
N PHE A 283 -24.88 -4.58 17.99
CA PHE A 283 -26.26 -5.04 17.86
C PHE A 283 -26.75 -5.89 19.05
N ILE A 284 -25.79 -6.44 19.80
CA ILE A 284 -26.06 -7.29 20.96
C ILE A 284 -25.88 -6.53 22.28
N ASP A 285 -24.88 -5.63 22.36
CA ASP A 285 -24.60 -4.83 23.56
C ASP A 285 -25.24 -3.43 23.46
N PRO A 286 -26.28 -3.12 24.25
CA PRO A 286 -26.92 -1.81 24.25
C PRO A 286 -25.97 -0.65 24.63
N ALA A 287 -24.83 -0.94 25.27
CA ALA A 287 -23.84 0.04 25.67
C ALA A 287 -22.80 0.37 24.59
N ALA A 288 -22.72 -0.43 23.51
CA ALA A 288 -21.66 -0.31 22.49
C ALA A 288 -21.81 0.90 21.54
N GLY A 289 -22.91 1.66 21.64
CA GLY A 289 -23.22 2.76 20.73
C GLY A 289 -23.61 2.28 19.32
N SER A 290 -23.62 3.18 18.34
CA SER A 290 -23.91 2.83 16.94
C SER A 290 -22.66 2.30 16.23
N LEU A 291 -22.86 1.42 15.24
CA LEU A 291 -21.80 1.02 14.31
C LEU A 291 -21.15 2.29 13.70
N PRO A 292 -19.81 2.40 13.66
CA PRO A 292 -19.12 3.57 13.11
C PRO A 292 -19.51 3.87 11.66
N THR A 293 -19.73 5.14 11.31
CA THR A 293 -20.18 5.59 9.97
C THR A 293 -19.10 5.50 8.90
N SER A 294 -17.85 5.35 9.31
CA SER A 294 -16.74 4.94 8.48
C SER A 294 -16.09 3.77 9.21
N ILE A 295 -16.12 2.59 8.60
CA ILE A 295 -15.16 1.54 8.93
C ILE A 295 -13.81 1.96 8.33
N ASP A 296 -13.34 3.14 8.75
CA ASP A 296 -11.95 3.54 8.62
C ASP A 296 -11.21 2.66 9.63
N GLU A 297 -10.06 2.09 9.24
CA GLU A 297 -9.32 1.05 10.00
C GLU A 297 -8.69 1.59 11.30
N THR A 298 -9.32 2.58 11.93
CA THR A 298 -9.05 3.04 13.29
C THR A 298 -9.61 2.05 14.30
N PHE A 299 -8.74 1.19 14.82
CA PHE A 299 -9.02 0.47 16.05
C PHE A 299 -9.21 1.47 17.20
N PRO A 300 -10.24 1.33 18.05
CA PRO A 300 -10.25 2.02 19.32
C PRO A 300 -9.05 1.55 20.16
N ALA A 301 -8.46 2.49 20.91
CA ALA A 301 -7.57 2.14 22.02
C ALA A 301 -8.24 1.08 22.90
N MET A 302 -7.45 0.15 23.46
CA MET A 302 -7.95 -0.83 24.42
C MET A 302 -8.89 -0.14 25.43
N PRO A 303 -10.11 -0.67 25.67
CA PRO A 303 -10.91 -0.21 26.79
C PRO A 303 -10.10 -0.40 28.09
N PRO A 304 -10.32 0.45 29.10
CA PRO A 304 -9.50 0.45 30.29
C PRO A 304 -9.59 -0.91 31.03
N ALA A 305 -8.42 -1.45 31.35
CA ALA A 305 -8.18 -2.48 32.37
C ALA A 305 -8.95 -3.81 32.22
N HIS A 306 -8.62 -4.61 31.20
CA HIS A 306 -9.03 -6.01 31.13
C HIS A 306 -8.03 -6.95 31.84
N TYR A 307 -8.50 -7.86 32.70
CA TYR A 307 -7.67 -8.92 33.28
C TYR A 307 -7.33 -9.92 32.16
N GLN A 308 -6.04 -10.06 31.84
CA GLN A 308 -5.51 -11.07 30.94
C GLN A 308 -5.28 -12.38 31.69
N THR A 309 -5.65 -13.51 31.11
CA THR A 309 -5.33 -14.83 31.68
C THR A 309 -3.84 -15.13 31.48
N LEU A 310 -3.11 -15.23 32.58
CA LEU A 310 -1.68 -15.55 32.61
C LEU A 310 -1.43 -17.06 32.67
N PHE A 311 -2.41 -17.83 33.17
CA PHE A 311 -2.36 -19.28 33.31
C PHE A 311 -3.77 -19.87 33.40
N TYR A 312 -3.95 -21.05 32.79
CA TYR A 312 -5.14 -21.88 32.93
C TYR A 312 -4.74 -23.35 32.90
N ASP A 313 -5.33 -24.16 33.78
CA ASP A 313 -5.20 -25.62 33.76
C ASP A 313 -6.43 -26.30 34.39
N GLY A 314 -7.13 -27.09 33.59
CA GLY A 314 -8.22 -27.99 33.99
C GLY A 314 -7.77 -29.45 34.09
N PHE A 315 -6.46 -29.73 34.09
CA PHE A 315 -5.87 -31.06 34.31
C PHE A 315 -6.16 -32.15 33.26
N GLU A 316 -6.80 -31.79 32.14
CA GLU A 316 -7.07 -32.67 31.00
C GLU A 316 -5.82 -33.27 30.34
N GLY A 317 -4.70 -32.54 30.41
CA GLY A 317 -3.38 -32.98 29.95
C GLY A 317 -2.56 -33.72 31.00
N GLY A 318 -3.15 -34.05 32.15
CA GLY A 318 -2.45 -34.52 33.34
C GLY A 318 -1.87 -33.38 34.19
N PHE A 319 -0.83 -33.65 34.98
CA PHE A 319 -0.29 -32.65 35.92
C PHE A 319 0.45 -31.47 35.26
N GLY A 320 0.74 -31.52 33.95
CA GLY A 320 1.32 -30.41 33.20
C GLY A 320 2.56 -29.78 33.87
N ASN A 321 2.50 -28.46 34.12
CA ASN A 321 3.56 -27.66 34.75
C ASN A 321 3.38 -27.48 36.27
N TRP A 322 2.59 -28.33 36.92
CA TRP A 322 2.40 -28.32 38.35
C TRP A 322 3.49 -29.10 39.07
N ILE A 323 3.89 -28.59 40.24
CA ILE A 323 4.69 -29.35 41.20
C ILE A 323 3.71 -29.98 42.18
N THR A 324 3.56 -31.30 42.13
CA THR A 324 2.58 -32.05 42.95
C THR A 324 3.28 -33.00 43.93
N SER A 325 2.57 -33.33 45.02
CA SER A 325 2.96 -34.36 45.98
C SER A 325 1.72 -35.08 46.48
N GLY A 326 1.66 -36.41 46.27
CA GLY A 326 0.56 -37.29 46.71
C GLY A 326 -0.76 -37.17 45.93
N VAL A 327 -0.93 -36.09 45.18
CA VAL A 327 -2.11 -35.78 44.36
C VAL A 327 -2.41 -36.84 43.29
N THR A 328 -3.69 -37.17 43.10
CA THR A 328 -4.18 -38.10 42.06
C THR A 328 -5.14 -37.42 41.08
N LEU A 329 -5.14 -37.84 39.81
CA LEU A 329 -6.13 -37.39 38.81
C LEU A 329 -7.37 -38.28 38.84
N LYS A 330 -8.57 -37.67 38.85
CA LYS A 330 -9.85 -38.40 38.93
C LYS A 330 -10.78 -38.13 37.77
N ALA A 331 -11.31 -39.21 37.19
CA ALA A 331 -12.14 -39.15 35.99
C ALA A 331 -13.67 -39.13 36.21
N LEU A 332 -14.14 -39.35 37.45
CA LEU A 332 -15.57 -39.50 37.75
C LEU A 332 -16.10 -38.47 38.77
N ASN A 333 -15.24 -37.57 39.25
CA ASN A 333 -15.61 -36.53 40.22
C ASN A 333 -14.92 -35.21 39.82
N THR A 334 -15.36 -34.64 38.70
CA THR A 334 -14.81 -33.44 38.07
C THR A 334 -15.80 -32.28 38.19
N TYR A 335 -15.31 -31.04 38.12
CA TYR A 335 -16.19 -29.88 37.99
C TYR A 335 -16.62 -29.72 36.54
N TRP A 336 -15.63 -29.75 35.64
CA TRP A 336 -15.76 -29.74 34.20
C TRP A 336 -14.68 -30.66 33.61
N GLY A 337 -14.83 -31.04 32.34
CA GLY A 337 -13.85 -31.92 31.70
C GLY A 337 -13.81 -33.36 32.25
N ALA A 338 -12.74 -34.06 31.90
CA ALA A 338 -12.52 -35.46 32.21
C ALA A 338 -11.60 -35.69 33.41
N TYR A 339 -10.88 -34.69 33.94
CA TYR A 339 -10.01 -34.90 35.11
C TYR A 339 -10.02 -33.74 36.12
N SER A 340 -10.03 -34.07 37.41
CA SER A 340 -9.76 -33.12 38.51
C SER A 340 -8.59 -33.62 39.35
N LEU A 341 -7.95 -32.72 40.12
CA LEU A 341 -6.99 -33.14 41.14
C LEU A 341 -7.72 -33.50 42.43
N GLU A 342 -7.50 -34.71 42.93
CA GLU A 342 -7.85 -35.14 44.28
C GLU A 342 -6.64 -35.01 45.20
N LEU A 343 -6.85 -34.36 46.34
CA LEU A 343 -5.86 -34.16 47.39
C LEU A 343 -6.41 -34.70 48.71
N ASP A 344 -5.68 -35.61 49.34
CA ASP A 344 -5.95 -36.10 50.68
C ASP A 344 -4.76 -35.83 51.62
N ASN A 345 -4.91 -36.17 52.90
CA ASN A 345 -3.85 -36.11 53.90
C ASN A 345 -3.06 -34.79 53.93
N SER A 346 -1.84 -34.79 53.36
CA SER A 346 -0.92 -33.63 53.32
C SER A 346 -0.52 -33.26 51.89
N ASP A 347 -1.35 -33.63 50.92
CA ASP A 347 -1.09 -33.44 49.50
C ASP A 347 -1.07 -31.97 49.10
N TYR A 348 -0.32 -31.65 48.05
CA TYR A 348 -0.32 -30.30 47.49
C TYR A 348 -0.04 -30.28 45.99
N ALA A 349 -0.52 -29.21 45.36
CA ALA A 349 -0.21 -28.83 43.99
C ALA A 349 0.22 -27.35 43.94
N ILE A 350 1.38 -27.07 43.34
CA ILE A 350 1.97 -25.73 43.26
C ILE A 350 2.17 -25.30 41.80
N ARG A 351 1.90 -24.01 41.53
CA ARG A 351 2.17 -23.36 40.24
C ARG A 351 2.92 -22.04 40.42
N ALA A 352 4.06 -21.89 39.75
CA ALA A 352 4.75 -20.60 39.58
C ALA A 352 4.11 -19.81 38.43
N GLN A 353 3.99 -18.49 38.58
CA GLN A 353 3.50 -17.63 37.50
C GLN A 353 4.15 -16.25 37.55
N ASN A 354 4.63 -15.76 36.40
CA ASN A 354 5.18 -14.41 36.27
C ASN A 354 4.04 -13.39 36.08
N THR A 355 4.02 -12.33 36.88
CA THR A 355 3.01 -11.25 36.82
C THR A 355 3.63 -9.88 36.51
N SER A 356 4.89 -9.81 36.06
CA SER A 356 5.54 -8.56 35.64
C SER A 356 4.78 -7.84 34.52
N GLY A 357 4.57 -6.52 34.66
CA GLY A 357 3.78 -5.70 33.74
C GLY A 357 2.26 -5.69 34.01
N TYR A 358 1.80 -6.44 35.03
CA TYR A 358 0.38 -6.55 35.36
C TYR A 358 0.10 -6.16 36.81
N GLU A 359 -1.01 -5.45 37.02
CA GLU A 359 -1.66 -5.18 38.30
C GLU A 359 -2.92 -6.01 38.50
N ASN A 360 -3.50 -5.95 39.70
CA ASN A 360 -4.69 -6.71 40.07
C ASN A 360 -4.56 -8.21 39.74
N VAL A 361 -3.62 -8.93 40.36
CA VAL A 361 -3.51 -10.38 40.11
C VAL A 361 -4.66 -11.12 40.79
N LYS A 362 -5.30 -12.03 40.08
CA LYS A 362 -6.48 -12.78 40.50
C LYS A 362 -6.27 -14.27 40.26
N VAL A 363 -6.81 -15.10 41.15
CA VAL A 363 -6.86 -16.55 40.99
C VAL A 363 -8.29 -17.02 41.06
N SER A 364 -8.72 -17.78 40.06
CA SER A 364 -10.03 -18.43 40.02
C SER A 364 -9.83 -19.94 39.94
N LEU A 365 -10.65 -20.72 40.64
CA LEU A 365 -10.62 -22.19 40.60
C LEU A 365 -11.97 -22.74 41.07
N ALA A 366 -12.31 -23.97 40.66
CA ALA A 366 -13.39 -24.72 41.27
C ALA A 366 -12.83 -25.64 42.36
N ASN A 367 -13.55 -25.79 43.47
CA ASN A 367 -13.20 -26.79 44.46
C ASN A 367 -14.41 -27.46 45.10
N LYS A 368 -14.18 -28.67 45.62
CA LYS A 368 -15.13 -29.48 46.38
C LYS A 368 -14.43 -30.09 47.58
N THR A 369 -15.16 -30.30 48.67
CA THR A 369 -14.69 -30.98 49.88
C THR A 369 -15.70 -32.03 50.33
N SER A 370 -15.22 -33.23 50.65
CA SER A 370 -16.04 -34.33 51.18
C SER A 370 -15.35 -34.99 52.38
N GLY A 371 -16.12 -35.46 53.37
CA GLY A 371 -15.61 -36.06 54.61
C GLY A 371 -15.30 -35.08 55.77
N TYR A 372 -15.45 -33.76 55.59
CA TYR A 372 -14.99 -32.70 56.51
C TYR A 372 -15.86 -32.48 57.78
N ASP A 373 -16.58 -33.50 58.27
CA ASP A 373 -17.69 -33.29 59.21
C ASP A 373 -17.44 -33.83 60.63
N ILE A 374 -16.23 -34.31 60.93
CA ILE A 374 -16.01 -35.15 62.13
C ILE A 374 -14.83 -34.69 63.02
N PHE A 375 -13.81 -33.99 62.50
CA PHE A 375 -12.69 -33.49 63.32
C PHE A 375 -12.29 -32.03 63.01
N PRO A 376 -11.94 -31.21 64.03
CA PRO A 376 -11.51 -29.82 63.83
C PRO A 376 -10.27 -29.63 62.96
N GLN A 377 -9.59 -30.72 62.60
CA GLN A 377 -8.32 -30.72 61.88
C GLN A 377 -8.49 -30.86 60.37
N ASP A 378 -9.63 -31.33 59.86
CA ASP A 378 -9.83 -31.55 58.42
C ASP A 378 -10.04 -30.23 57.69
N ARG A 379 -9.01 -29.84 56.93
CA ARG A 379 -8.98 -28.54 56.26
C ARG A 379 -8.15 -28.57 54.99
N SER A 380 -8.53 -27.77 54.01
CA SER A 380 -7.71 -27.48 52.84
C SER A 380 -7.51 -25.98 52.65
N TYR A 381 -6.47 -25.63 51.92
CA TYR A 381 -6.01 -24.24 51.78
C TYR A 381 -5.76 -23.88 50.33
N ILE A 382 -6.10 -22.63 49.99
CA ILE A 382 -5.51 -21.92 48.87
C ILE A 382 -4.47 -20.97 49.45
N GLU A 383 -3.25 -21.01 48.94
CA GLU A 383 -2.12 -20.24 49.45
C GLU A 383 -1.35 -19.59 48.30
N TYR A 384 -0.79 -18.40 48.53
CA TYR A 384 0.03 -17.69 47.55
C TYR A 384 1.41 -17.34 48.10
N THR A 385 2.35 -17.05 47.20
CA THR A 385 3.68 -16.56 47.54
C THR A 385 4.11 -15.45 46.59
N THR A 386 4.85 -14.48 47.12
CA THR A 386 5.49 -13.41 46.36
C THR A 386 6.99 -13.65 46.17
N ASN A 387 7.48 -14.78 46.69
CA ASN A 387 8.86 -15.24 46.61
C ASN A 387 8.87 -16.78 46.53
N TYR A 388 8.59 -17.28 45.32
CA TYR A 388 8.38 -18.68 45.02
C TYR A 388 9.34 -19.62 45.76
N GLY A 389 8.79 -20.55 46.56
CA GLY A 389 9.53 -21.61 47.23
C GLY A 389 10.00 -21.36 48.68
N SER A 390 9.72 -20.20 49.28
CA SER A 390 10.26 -19.85 50.62
C SER A 390 9.21 -19.59 51.71
N SER A 391 8.06 -18.97 51.41
CA SER A 391 6.99 -18.70 52.39
C SER A 391 5.61 -18.61 51.71
N TRP A 392 4.57 -19.16 52.34
CA TRP A 392 3.21 -19.25 51.81
C TRP A 392 2.23 -18.49 52.72
N ASN A 393 1.38 -17.69 52.10
CA ASN A 393 0.32 -16.94 52.77
C ASN A 393 -1.03 -17.58 52.45
N THR A 394 -1.85 -17.83 53.48
CA THR A 394 -3.18 -18.39 53.29
C THR A 394 -4.12 -17.35 52.69
N LEU A 395 -4.71 -17.71 51.55
CA LEU A 395 -5.76 -16.95 50.86
C LEU A 395 -7.14 -17.38 51.34
N GLN A 396 -7.36 -18.69 51.46
CA GLN A 396 -8.62 -19.27 51.92
C GLN A 396 -8.37 -20.58 52.67
N THR A 397 -9.19 -20.86 53.68
CA THR A 397 -9.29 -22.17 54.34
C THR A 397 -10.69 -22.75 54.15
N PHE A 398 -10.79 -24.06 53.94
CA PHE A 398 -12.05 -24.82 53.89
C PHE A 398 -12.08 -25.82 55.04
N THR A 399 -13.19 -25.89 55.77
CA THR A 399 -13.31 -26.70 57.01
C THR A 399 -14.65 -27.44 57.11
N SER A 400 -15.40 -27.52 56.01
CA SER A 400 -16.71 -28.19 55.98
C SER A 400 -16.94 -28.80 54.61
N ASN A 401 -17.83 -29.78 54.53
CA ASN A 401 -18.26 -30.33 53.26
C ASN A 401 -18.95 -29.27 52.41
N ALA A 402 -18.54 -29.22 51.14
CA ALA A 402 -19.10 -28.34 50.13
C ALA A 402 -19.02 -29.06 48.80
N ASP A 403 -20.14 -29.09 48.08
CA ASP A 403 -20.12 -29.54 46.70
C ASP A 403 -19.38 -28.51 45.83
N TRP A 404 -19.12 -28.87 44.58
CA TRP A 404 -18.36 -28.04 43.66
C TRP A 404 -18.85 -26.59 43.59
N ALA A 405 -17.91 -25.67 43.81
CA ALA A 405 -18.15 -24.25 43.67
C ALA A 405 -16.97 -23.58 42.96
N ALA A 406 -17.26 -22.76 41.96
CA ALA A 406 -16.30 -21.83 41.39
C ALA A 406 -16.01 -20.72 42.40
N ARG A 407 -14.73 -20.40 42.56
CA ARG A 407 -14.22 -19.39 43.49
C ARG A 407 -13.25 -18.47 42.78
N GLU A 408 -13.23 -17.24 43.23
CA GLU A 408 -12.38 -16.19 42.69
C GLU A 408 -11.81 -15.36 43.82
N TYR A 409 -10.51 -15.08 43.74
CA TYR A 409 -9.75 -14.35 44.75
C TYR A 409 -8.85 -13.32 44.09
N LEU A 410 -9.08 -12.04 44.40
CA LEU A 410 -8.13 -10.98 44.11
C LEU A 410 -6.97 -11.07 45.11
N LEU A 411 -5.74 -11.11 44.61
CA LEU A 411 -4.54 -11.18 45.42
C LEU A 411 -4.06 -9.79 45.83
N PRO A 412 -3.30 -9.68 46.95
CA PRO A 412 -2.73 -8.41 47.36
C PRO A 412 -1.79 -7.83 46.30
N SER A 413 -1.63 -6.50 46.30
CA SER A 413 -0.76 -5.78 45.38
C SER A 413 0.72 -6.18 45.45
N THR A 414 1.14 -6.96 46.45
CA THR A 414 2.49 -7.56 46.50
C THR A 414 2.67 -8.70 45.49
N CYS A 415 1.58 -9.24 44.95
CA CYS A 415 1.58 -10.23 43.87
C CYS A 415 1.60 -9.59 42.47
N THR A 416 1.33 -8.29 42.36
CA THR A 416 1.37 -7.47 41.13
C THR A 416 2.81 -7.18 40.70
N ASN A 417 3.05 -7.14 39.38
CA ASN A 417 4.34 -6.85 38.78
C ASN A 417 5.51 -7.71 39.32
N ASN A 418 5.26 -9.00 39.57
CA ASN A 418 6.18 -9.88 40.31
C ASN A 418 6.51 -11.16 39.52
N SER A 419 7.78 -11.30 39.13
CA SER A 419 8.25 -12.46 38.38
C SER A 419 8.36 -13.76 39.21
N LEU A 420 8.22 -13.67 40.53
CA LEU A 420 8.36 -14.78 41.49
C LEU A 420 7.04 -15.14 42.19
N PHE A 421 5.91 -14.75 41.61
CA PHE A 421 4.61 -15.10 42.14
C PHE A 421 4.32 -16.61 41.97
N GLY A 422 3.56 -17.19 42.91
CA GLY A 422 3.02 -18.54 42.77
C GLY A 422 1.82 -18.82 43.66
N ILE A 423 1.08 -19.86 43.30
CA ILE A 423 -0.13 -20.33 43.98
C ILE A 423 0.02 -21.81 44.35
N ARG A 424 -0.61 -22.22 45.45
CA ARG A 424 -0.66 -23.60 45.94
C ARG A 424 -2.06 -23.94 46.44
N TYR A 425 -2.52 -25.14 46.09
CA TYR A 425 -3.59 -25.81 46.83
C TYR A 425 -3.01 -26.91 47.68
N ARG A 426 -3.47 -27.03 48.92
CA ARG A 426 -2.93 -28.00 49.89
C ARG A 426 -4.04 -28.60 50.75
N SER A 427 -4.02 -29.92 50.90
CA SER A 427 -4.86 -30.64 51.85
C SER A 427 -4.17 -30.78 53.21
N GLY A 428 -4.99 -30.99 54.22
CA GLY A 428 -4.64 -31.13 55.62
C GLY A 428 -5.69 -31.99 56.30
N THR A 429 -6.07 -33.10 55.68
CA THR A 429 -7.04 -34.06 56.20
C THR A 429 -6.33 -35.20 56.93
N ASN A 430 -7.07 -35.98 57.71
CA ASN A 430 -6.49 -37.07 58.53
C ASN A 430 -6.88 -38.49 58.09
N SER A 431 -7.67 -38.59 57.01
CA SER A 431 -8.16 -39.84 56.44
C SER A 431 -8.14 -39.77 54.92
N SER A 432 -7.90 -40.92 54.26
CA SER A 432 -8.01 -41.09 52.81
C SER A 432 -9.47 -41.18 52.31
N SER A 433 -10.42 -40.86 53.18
CA SER A 433 -11.84 -40.68 52.84
C SER A 433 -12.24 -39.21 52.81
N ASP A 434 -11.32 -38.33 53.22
CA ASP A 434 -11.55 -36.91 53.42
C ASP A 434 -10.77 -36.18 52.33
N ASP A 435 -11.49 -35.87 51.27
CA ASP A 435 -10.91 -35.49 50.00
C ASP A 435 -11.22 -34.03 49.70
N ALA A 436 -10.23 -33.34 49.17
CA ALA A 436 -10.39 -32.03 48.54
C ALA A 436 -10.10 -32.15 47.06
N TRP A 437 -11.01 -31.65 46.24
CA TRP A 437 -10.80 -31.58 44.79
C TRP A 437 -10.59 -30.15 44.34
N ILE A 438 -9.69 -29.96 43.39
CA ILE A 438 -9.56 -28.71 42.63
C ILE A 438 -9.61 -28.97 41.14
N ASP A 439 -10.16 -28.00 40.45
CA ASP A 439 -10.37 -28.03 39.01
C ASP A 439 -10.37 -26.60 38.46
N GLU A 440 -10.19 -26.46 37.14
CA GLU A 440 -10.34 -25.18 36.41
C GLU A 440 -9.50 -24.03 36.98
N VAL A 441 -8.22 -24.26 37.32
CA VAL A 441 -7.38 -23.24 37.94
C VAL A 441 -6.92 -22.21 36.92
N THR A 442 -7.30 -20.95 37.14
CA THR A 442 -6.98 -19.81 36.30
C THR A 442 -6.26 -18.72 37.10
N ILE A 443 -5.20 -18.13 36.55
CA ILE A 443 -4.53 -16.93 37.08
C ILE A 443 -4.71 -15.81 36.06
N GLN A 444 -5.21 -14.64 36.48
CA GLN A 444 -5.48 -13.50 35.60
C GLN A 444 -4.90 -12.21 36.20
N ALA A 445 -4.54 -11.22 35.39
CA ALA A 445 -4.06 -9.91 35.87
C ALA A 445 -4.28 -8.79 34.85
N THR A 446 -4.49 -7.56 35.29
CA THR A 446 -4.72 -6.36 34.46
C THR A 446 -3.42 -5.71 33.99
N PRO A 447 -3.24 -5.34 32.70
CA PRO A 447 -2.11 -4.51 32.28
C PRO A 447 -2.15 -3.11 32.91
N ILE A 448 -1.03 -2.63 33.46
CA ILE A 448 -0.95 -1.28 34.07
C ILE A 448 -1.10 -0.20 32.97
N PRO A 449 -2.02 0.79 33.08
CA PRO A 449 -2.22 1.82 32.05
C PRO A 449 -1.10 2.89 32.02
N TYR A 450 -0.80 3.40 30.83
CA TYR A 450 0.27 4.37 30.57
C TYR A 450 -0.21 5.50 29.67
N THR A 451 0.26 6.73 29.93
CA THR A 451 0.07 7.88 29.04
C THR A 451 0.87 7.68 27.76
N LEU A 452 0.29 8.00 26.60
CA LEU A 452 0.96 7.86 25.31
C LEU A 452 1.34 9.22 24.72
N TYR A 453 2.47 9.25 24.04
CA TYR A 453 2.88 10.37 23.20
C TYR A 453 3.23 9.90 21.80
N THR A 454 2.73 10.64 20.79
CA THR A 454 3.03 10.38 19.39
C THR A 454 4.44 10.86 19.04
N LEU A 455 5.19 10.04 18.33
CA LEU A 455 6.48 10.38 17.73
C LEU A 455 6.36 10.37 16.21
N THR A 456 6.36 11.53 15.59
CA THR A 456 6.51 11.64 14.15
C THR A 456 8.00 11.74 13.84
N ALA A 457 8.60 10.66 13.32
CA ALA A 457 9.95 10.68 12.79
C ALA A 457 9.89 10.69 11.25
N ARG A 458 10.52 11.67 10.60
CA ARG A 458 10.51 11.82 9.13
C ARG A 458 11.94 11.83 8.60
N ALA A 459 12.11 11.38 7.36
CA ALA A 459 13.32 11.60 6.59
C ALA A 459 13.11 12.81 5.66
N ASN A 460 14.11 13.70 5.61
CA ASN A 460 14.27 14.70 4.57
C ASN A 460 15.48 14.27 3.72
N GLY A 461 15.32 14.14 2.40
CA GLY A 461 16.28 13.42 1.55
C GLY A 461 16.08 11.89 1.54
N ALA A 462 16.87 11.16 0.75
CA ALA A 462 16.70 9.71 0.63
C ALA A 462 17.38 8.95 1.79
N GLY A 463 16.56 8.53 2.74
CA GLY A 463 16.97 7.71 3.86
C GLY A 463 15.75 7.25 4.62
N SER A 464 15.97 6.44 5.63
CA SER A 464 14.94 5.96 6.53
C SER A 464 15.31 6.29 7.98
N VAL A 465 14.30 6.47 8.81
CA VAL A 465 14.47 6.56 10.25
C VAL A 465 13.88 5.30 10.85
N SER A 466 14.74 4.44 11.40
CA SER A 466 14.28 3.30 12.19
C SER A 466 14.18 3.71 13.66
N VAL A 467 13.16 3.21 14.33
CA VAL A 467 12.84 3.56 15.71
C VAL A 467 12.90 2.32 16.59
N SER A 468 13.62 2.38 17.71
CA SER A 468 13.81 1.26 18.64
C SER A 468 13.76 1.68 20.12
N PRO A 469 12.90 1.09 20.98
CA PRO A 469 11.88 0.10 20.61
C PRO A 469 10.91 0.69 19.59
N GLY A 470 10.25 -0.16 18.81
CA GLY A 470 9.13 0.27 17.99
C GLY A 470 8.04 0.90 18.85
N ALA A 471 7.07 1.55 18.20
CA ALA A 471 5.97 2.18 18.90
C ALA A 471 5.25 1.17 19.79
N TYR A 472 4.91 1.60 20.99
CA TYR A 472 4.19 0.76 21.94
C TYR A 472 2.77 0.45 21.42
N TYR A 473 2.19 1.36 20.63
CA TYR A 473 0.95 1.17 19.86
C TYR A 473 1.11 1.69 18.41
N GLY A 474 0.18 1.32 17.52
CA GLY A 474 0.06 1.89 16.16
C GLY A 474 0.02 3.43 16.15
N ASN A 475 0.21 4.03 14.97
CA ASN A 475 0.33 5.49 14.80
C ASN A 475 1.53 6.14 15.53
N ASN A 476 2.64 5.41 15.69
CA ASN A 476 3.86 5.89 16.33
C ASN A 476 3.69 6.39 17.78
N GLN A 477 2.87 5.73 18.59
CA GLN A 477 2.60 6.12 19.98
C GLN A 477 3.49 5.36 20.99
N TYR A 478 4.03 6.07 21.98
CA TYR A 478 4.97 5.54 22.98
C TYR A 478 4.52 5.83 24.39
N ILE A 479 4.80 4.91 25.33
CA ILE A 479 4.58 5.14 26.76
C ILE A 479 5.36 6.37 27.22
N SER A 480 4.72 7.21 28.03
CA SER A 480 5.33 8.34 28.70
C SER A 480 6.55 7.90 29.50
N GLY A 481 7.69 8.56 29.25
CA GLY A 481 8.98 8.22 29.85
C GLY A 481 9.79 7.16 29.07
N THR A 482 9.25 6.60 27.99
CA THR A 482 10.02 5.66 27.14
C THR A 482 11.21 6.37 26.51
N ASN A 483 12.39 5.76 26.60
CA ASN A 483 13.57 6.17 25.87
C ASN A 483 13.58 5.49 24.51
N VAL A 484 13.35 6.27 23.46
CA VAL A 484 13.25 5.82 22.08
C VAL A 484 14.53 6.15 21.34
N THR A 485 15.20 5.14 20.81
CA THR A 485 16.39 5.26 19.98
C THR A 485 15.98 5.46 18.53
N LEU A 486 16.23 6.64 17.99
CA LEU A 486 16.12 6.93 16.57
C LEU A 486 17.45 6.65 15.90
N THR A 487 17.43 5.78 14.89
CA THR A 487 18.59 5.51 14.03
C THR A 487 18.26 5.95 12.61
N ALA A 488 18.98 6.96 12.13
CA ALA A 488 18.92 7.39 10.74
C ALA A 488 19.77 6.43 9.91
N THR A 489 19.15 5.73 8.97
CA THR A 489 19.81 4.86 7.99
C THR A 489 19.67 5.50 6.63
N ALA A 490 20.78 5.95 6.07
CA ALA A 490 20.73 6.61 4.79
C ALA A 490 20.56 5.60 3.65
N ALA A 491 19.86 5.97 2.58
CA ALA A 491 19.71 5.13 1.39
C ALA A 491 21.06 4.90 0.71
N ASN A 492 21.15 3.94 -0.22
CA ASN A 492 22.40 3.73 -0.95
C ASN A 492 22.77 5.03 -1.69
N GLY A 493 23.96 5.55 -1.42
CA GLY A 493 24.36 6.85 -1.89
C GLY A 493 23.66 8.04 -1.20
N TRP A 494 23.23 7.94 0.06
CA TRP A 494 22.84 9.07 0.95
C TRP A 494 23.58 9.01 2.32
N THR A 495 23.91 10.14 2.96
CA THR A 495 24.62 10.37 4.24
C THR A 495 23.67 11.11 5.17
N PHE A 496 23.60 10.69 6.42
CA PHE A 496 22.86 11.43 7.44
C PHE A 496 23.64 12.69 7.89
N THR A 497 23.01 13.87 7.87
CA THR A 497 23.65 15.15 8.25
C THR A 497 23.19 15.72 9.58
N GLY A 498 22.01 15.35 10.07
CA GLY A 498 21.55 15.78 11.39
C GLY A 498 20.05 15.66 11.62
N TRP A 499 19.65 15.80 12.88
CA TRP A 499 18.27 15.83 13.33
C TRP A 499 17.77 17.28 13.49
N SER A 500 16.49 17.50 13.27
CA SER A 500 15.78 18.76 13.53
C SER A 500 14.37 18.52 14.09
N GLY A 501 13.71 19.60 14.55
CA GLY A 501 12.39 19.55 15.18
C GLY A 501 12.49 19.48 16.70
N SER A 502 11.91 18.43 17.31
CA SER A 502 11.86 18.24 18.77
C SER A 502 13.20 17.83 19.39
N ILE A 503 14.18 17.50 18.54
CA ILE A 503 15.59 17.33 18.88
C ILE A 503 16.45 18.02 17.82
N SER A 504 17.72 18.29 18.14
CA SER A 504 18.69 18.83 17.19
C SER A 504 20.08 18.22 17.40
N GLY A 505 20.91 18.25 16.35
CA GLY A 505 22.30 17.79 16.40
C GLY A 505 22.58 16.62 15.46
N THR A 506 23.81 16.10 15.48
CA THR A 506 24.31 15.11 14.52
C THR A 506 24.52 13.70 15.09
N THR A 507 24.25 13.51 16.38
CA THR A 507 24.40 12.21 17.07
C THR A 507 23.46 11.17 16.45
N ASN A 508 24.00 10.05 15.97
CA ASN A 508 23.21 8.95 15.40
C ASN A 508 23.82 7.60 15.80
N PRO A 509 23.08 6.69 16.47
CA PRO A 509 21.69 6.84 16.93
C PRO A 509 21.50 7.91 18.02
N VAL A 510 20.30 8.47 18.13
CA VAL A 510 19.92 9.43 19.18
C VAL A 510 18.81 8.87 20.06
N VAL A 511 18.89 9.08 21.37
CA VAL A 511 17.86 8.66 22.33
C VAL A 511 16.96 9.84 22.66
N VAL A 512 15.65 9.62 22.55
CA VAL A 512 14.58 10.60 22.79
C VAL A 512 13.67 10.08 23.89
N THR A 513 13.51 10.83 24.97
CA THR A 513 12.51 10.50 26.00
C THR A 513 11.13 11.01 25.58
N MET A 514 10.15 10.11 25.54
CA MET A 514 8.77 10.41 25.17
C MET A 514 8.02 11.00 26.35
N ASN A 515 8.14 12.32 26.55
CA ASN A 515 7.46 13.07 27.62
C ASN A 515 6.43 14.10 27.11
N ALA A 516 6.28 14.18 25.80
CA ALA A 516 5.32 14.99 25.05
C ALA A 516 5.25 14.42 23.62
N ALA A 517 4.26 14.80 22.82
CA ALA A 517 4.29 14.52 21.38
C ALA A 517 5.56 15.12 20.76
N LYS A 518 6.25 14.36 19.90
CA LYS A 518 7.50 14.74 19.27
C LYS A 518 7.34 14.72 17.75
N ASN A 519 7.83 15.76 17.09
CA ASN A 519 8.02 15.81 15.64
C ASN A 519 9.52 15.99 15.38
N ILE A 520 10.15 14.99 14.76
CA ILE A 520 11.60 14.91 14.55
C ILE A 520 11.86 14.59 13.08
N THR A 521 12.79 15.30 12.47
CA THR A 521 13.20 15.08 11.08
C THR A 521 14.67 14.71 11.06
N ALA A 522 15.01 13.64 10.35
CA ALA A 522 16.37 13.25 10.00
C ALA A 522 16.70 13.76 8.61
N THR A 523 17.73 14.57 8.47
CA THR A 523 18.16 15.06 7.16
C THR A 523 19.24 14.14 6.60
N PHE A 524 19.05 13.72 5.36
CA PHE A 524 19.99 12.96 4.55
C PHE A 524 20.38 13.82 3.33
N VAL A 525 21.64 13.71 2.93
CA VAL A 525 22.18 14.29 1.69
C VAL A 525 22.85 13.17 0.90
N ASP A 526 22.97 13.21 -0.41
CA ASP A 526 23.58 12.12 -1.20
C ASP A 526 25.01 11.69 -0.73
N SER A 527 25.22 10.43 -0.23
CA SER A 527 26.47 9.70 0.14
C SER A 527 27.14 9.07 -1.06
N ALA A 528 26.58 9.12 -2.28
CA ALA A 528 27.29 8.50 -3.39
C ALA A 528 28.66 9.17 -3.59
N GLY A 529 28.98 10.24 -2.84
CA GLY A 529 30.13 11.08 -3.12
C GLY A 529 30.02 11.54 -4.56
N LYS A 530 28.79 11.55 -5.12
CA LYS A 530 28.47 12.09 -6.42
C LYS A 530 28.49 13.58 -6.18
N PRO A 531 29.60 14.25 -6.54
CA PRO A 531 29.81 15.63 -6.17
C PRO A 531 28.63 16.45 -6.67
N GLY A 532 27.95 17.14 -5.74
CA GLY A 532 27.05 18.22 -6.08
C GLY A 532 27.83 19.41 -6.61
N LEU A 533 27.17 20.57 -6.67
CA LEU A 533 27.86 21.80 -6.99
C LEU A 533 28.93 22.09 -5.92
N THR A 534 30.13 22.44 -6.36
CA THR A 534 31.12 23.07 -5.47
C THR A 534 30.62 24.44 -5.02
N ALA A 535 31.22 25.02 -3.97
CA ALA A 535 30.85 26.37 -3.53
C ALA A 535 30.92 27.41 -4.67
N ASP A 536 32.01 27.37 -5.45
CA ASP A 536 32.19 28.27 -6.61
C ASP A 536 31.14 28.06 -7.70
N GLN A 537 30.73 26.80 -7.94
CA GLN A 537 29.68 26.48 -8.92
C GLN A 537 28.29 26.89 -8.42
N THR A 538 28.03 26.74 -7.12
CA THR A 538 26.80 27.22 -6.47
C THR A 538 26.69 28.74 -6.54
N ASP A 539 27.76 29.45 -6.22
CA ASP A 539 27.82 30.91 -6.29
C ASP A 539 27.66 31.39 -7.75
N TRP A 540 28.31 30.69 -8.70
CA TRP A 540 28.13 30.96 -10.12
C TRP A 540 26.68 30.81 -10.56
N ALA A 541 26.02 29.70 -10.20
CA ALA A 541 24.62 29.45 -10.58
C ALA A 541 23.69 30.54 -10.00
N LYS A 542 23.92 30.95 -8.75
CA LYS A 542 23.19 32.07 -8.13
C LYS A 542 23.42 33.38 -8.89
N TRP A 543 24.66 33.71 -9.22
CA TRP A 543 24.97 34.93 -9.99
C TRP A 543 24.30 34.94 -11.36
N VAL A 544 24.28 33.81 -12.07
CA VAL A 544 23.56 33.69 -13.35
C VAL A 544 22.06 33.93 -13.16
N SER A 545 21.44 33.38 -12.11
CA SER A 545 20.02 33.63 -11.79
C SER A 545 19.72 35.11 -11.47
N TRP A 546 20.75 35.89 -11.13
CA TRP A 546 20.69 37.32 -10.83
C TRP A 546 21.09 38.20 -12.03
N LYS A 547 21.31 37.60 -13.20
CA LYS A 547 21.85 38.26 -14.42
C LYS A 547 23.25 38.84 -14.26
N TYR A 548 24.08 38.29 -13.35
CA TYR A 548 25.49 38.63 -13.21
C TYR A 548 26.38 37.60 -13.94
N TYR A 549 26.76 37.90 -15.19
CA TYR A 549 27.46 36.97 -16.08
C TYR A 549 29.00 37.13 -16.12
N SER A 550 29.60 37.80 -15.14
CA SER A 550 31.04 38.14 -15.17
C SER A 550 31.97 36.96 -14.83
N ALA A 551 31.47 35.92 -14.19
CA ALA A 551 32.26 34.76 -13.77
C ALA A 551 32.26 33.63 -14.81
N THR A 552 33.40 32.97 -14.97
CA THR A 552 33.51 31.78 -15.83
C THR A 552 33.02 30.54 -15.08
N TRP A 553 32.25 29.69 -15.75
CA TRP A 553 31.77 28.43 -15.20
C TRP A 553 32.95 27.50 -14.87
N PRO A 554 33.09 27.07 -13.60
CA PRO A 554 34.05 26.03 -13.23
C PRO A 554 33.60 24.70 -13.86
N VAL A 555 34.32 24.26 -14.89
CA VAL A 555 33.98 23.06 -15.68
C VAL A 555 33.79 21.84 -14.78
N ALA A 556 32.77 21.03 -15.08
CA ALA A 556 32.47 19.81 -14.34
C ALA A 556 33.69 18.86 -14.24
N SER A 557 33.98 18.39 -13.03
CA SER A 557 35.02 17.39 -12.76
C SER A 557 34.67 16.02 -13.33
N ALA A 558 35.66 15.12 -13.46
CA ALA A 558 35.42 13.74 -13.90
C ALA A 558 34.37 13.02 -13.01
N THR A 559 34.45 13.20 -11.69
CA THR A 559 33.47 12.62 -10.75
C THR A 559 32.08 13.23 -10.92
N GLN A 560 31.97 14.53 -11.26
CA GLN A 560 30.68 15.16 -11.61
C GLN A 560 30.12 14.59 -12.93
N ASN A 561 30.97 14.34 -13.93
CA ASN A 561 30.56 13.70 -15.19
C ASN A 561 30.05 12.27 -14.98
N GLN A 562 30.72 11.48 -14.13
CA GLN A 562 30.26 10.15 -13.72
C GLN A 562 28.91 10.24 -12.98
N ALA A 563 28.75 11.19 -12.06
CA ALA A 563 27.50 11.38 -11.32
C ALA A 563 26.31 11.69 -12.23
N MET A 564 26.50 12.60 -13.20
CA MET A 564 25.48 12.92 -14.19
C MET A 564 25.13 11.70 -15.06
N TYR A 565 26.13 10.90 -15.46
CA TYR A 565 25.90 9.64 -16.21
C TYR A 565 25.04 8.66 -15.41
N ASP A 566 25.42 8.40 -14.16
CA ASP A 566 24.71 7.44 -13.32
C ASP A 566 23.25 7.85 -13.10
N ARG A 567 22.99 9.16 -12.88
CA ARG A 567 21.63 9.70 -12.73
C ARG A 567 20.81 9.57 -14.02
N ALA A 568 21.42 9.83 -15.17
CA ALA A 568 20.73 9.69 -16.46
C ALA A 568 20.37 8.23 -16.76
N VAL A 569 21.26 7.28 -16.45
CA VAL A 569 20.99 5.84 -16.63
C VAL A 569 19.94 5.35 -15.63
N GLU A 570 20.05 5.74 -14.36
CA GLU A 570 19.05 5.40 -13.34
C GLU A 570 17.66 5.93 -13.72
N ALA A 571 17.57 7.20 -14.12
CA ALA A 571 16.33 7.83 -14.56
C ALA A 571 15.71 7.10 -15.75
N GLN A 572 16.52 6.73 -16.76
CA GLN A 572 16.06 5.96 -17.91
C GLN A 572 15.50 4.60 -17.48
N ASN A 573 16.21 3.85 -16.64
CA ASN A 573 15.77 2.52 -16.20
C ASN A 573 14.44 2.59 -15.46
N ILE A 574 14.27 3.55 -14.55
CA ILE A 574 13.01 3.73 -13.81
C ILE A 574 11.90 4.14 -14.78
N PHE A 575 12.17 5.07 -15.69
CA PHE A 575 11.21 5.52 -16.69
C PHE A 575 10.68 4.37 -17.55
N GLU A 576 11.58 3.57 -18.13
CA GLU A 576 11.20 2.43 -18.97
C GLU A 576 10.46 1.33 -18.21
N THR A 577 10.83 1.11 -16.95
CA THR A 577 10.23 0.05 -16.15
C THR A 577 8.82 0.38 -15.70
N TYR A 578 8.58 1.63 -15.31
CA TYR A 578 7.35 1.99 -14.57
C TYR A 578 6.51 3.06 -15.27
N HIS A 579 7.12 3.94 -16.06
CA HIS A 579 6.46 5.14 -16.60
C HIS A 579 6.04 5.02 -18.07
N MET A 580 6.07 3.81 -18.64
CA MET A 580 5.74 3.56 -20.05
C MET A 580 4.56 2.58 -20.26
N PRO A 581 3.39 2.76 -19.60
CA PRO A 581 2.23 1.92 -19.87
C PRO A 581 1.84 1.98 -21.35
N TYR A 582 1.65 0.82 -21.96
CA TYR A 582 1.36 0.69 -23.41
C TYR A 582 2.39 1.42 -24.30
N GLY A 583 3.64 1.56 -23.83
CA GLY A 583 4.71 2.24 -24.55
C GLY A 583 4.59 3.77 -24.57
N GLN A 584 3.74 4.36 -23.73
CA GLN A 584 3.49 5.81 -23.66
C GLN A 584 3.81 6.36 -22.27
N ALA A 585 4.35 7.57 -22.22
CA ALA A 585 4.83 8.20 -20.99
C ALA A 585 3.68 8.54 -20.02
N ALA A 586 3.76 8.14 -18.75
CA ALA A 586 2.78 8.51 -17.73
C ALA A 586 3.40 8.66 -16.32
N ASN A 587 2.82 9.54 -15.50
CA ASN A 587 3.12 9.57 -14.07
C ASN A 587 2.38 8.45 -13.35
N ILE A 588 2.86 8.08 -12.16
CA ILE A 588 2.31 6.96 -11.41
C ILE A 588 1.81 7.45 -10.08
N TRP A 589 0.54 7.20 -9.79
CA TRP A 589 -0.02 7.31 -8.45
C TRP A 589 -0.04 5.92 -7.83
N TYR A 590 0.71 5.72 -6.75
CA TYR A 590 0.73 4.47 -6.02
C TYR A 590 -0.39 4.42 -4.99
N THR A 591 -0.87 3.23 -4.66
CA THR A 591 -1.96 3.05 -3.66
C THR A 591 -1.56 3.50 -2.26
N ASP A 592 -0.26 3.60 -1.98
CA ASP A 592 0.29 4.01 -0.68
C ASP A 592 1.73 4.59 -0.80
N TYR A 593 2.26 5.09 0.32
CA TYR A 593 3.60 5.69 0.40
C TYR A 593 4.76 4.68 0.36
N THR A 594 4.49 3.37 0.43
CA THR A 594 5.50 2.33 0.17
C THR A 594 5.86 2.26 -1.31
N ARG A 595 4.99 2.80 -2.18
CA ARG A 595 5.21 2.94 -3.63
C ARG A 595 5.49 1.60 -4.31
N SER A 596 4.81 0.57 -3.84
CA SER A 596 4.97 -0.81 -4.30
C SER A 596 3.88 -1.26 -5.28
N THR A 597 2.69 -0.66 -5.21
CA THR A 597 1.53 -1.00 -6.05
C THR A 597 0.99 0.22 -6.77
N ILE A 598 0.83 0.12 -8.09
CA ILE A 598 0.27 1.19 -8.92
C ILE A 598 -1.24 1.25 -8.70
N GLY A 599 -1.76 2.41 -8.31
CA GLY A 599 -3.19 2.68 -8.17
C GLY A 599 -3.80 3.31 -9.43
N GLU A 600 -3.14 4.34 -9.96
CA GLU A 600 -3.61 5.10 -11.14
C GLU A 600 -2.41 5.62 -11.96
N TYR A 601 -2.61 5.77 -13.27
CA TYR A 601 -1.69 6.56 -14.09
C TYR A 601 -2.18 8.00 -14.18
N HIS A 602 -1.32 8.92 -13.77
CA HIS A 602 -1.63 10.35 -13.75
C HIS A 602 -0.97 11.06 -14.93
N ALA A 603 -1.40 12.30 -15.20
CA ALA A 603 -0.81 13.20 -16.19
C ALA A 603 -0.81 12.71 -17.64
N ILE A 604 -1.68 11.77 -17.96
CA ILE A 604 -1.75 11.19 -19.31
C ILE A 604 -2.22 12.20 -20.39
N GLY A 605 -2.70 13.39 -19.99
CA GLY A 605 -3.00 14.49 -20.90
C GLY A 605 -1.81 14.99 -21.72
N ASP A 606 -0.59 14.87 -21.20
CA ASP A 606 0.66 15.25 -21.87
C ASP A 606 1.52 14.04 -22.30
N SER A 607 0.93 12.84 -22.27
CA SER A 607 1.65 11.58 -22.51
C SER A 607 2.35 11.54 -23.88
N ALA A 608 1.64 11.86 -24.96
CA ALA A 608 2.22 11.93 -26.30
C ALA A 608 3.38 12.95 -26.38
N THR A 609 3.24 14.10 -25.71
CA THR A 609 4.28 15.13 -25.62
C THR A 609 5.55 14.54 -24.98
N LEU A 610 5.43 13.96 -23.78
CA LEU A 610 6.55 13.38 -23.04
C LEU A 610 7.17 12.17 -23.75
N THR A 611 6.36 11.36 -24.45
CA THR A 611 6.82 10.23 -25.26
C THR A 611 7.74 10.72 -26.39
N GLY A 612 7.38 11.82 -27.05
CA GLY A 612 8.23 12.47 -28.05
C GLY A 612 9.52 13.07 -27.47
N TYR A 613 9.47 13.63 -26.26
CA TYR A 613 10.67 14.11 -25.55
C TYR A 613 11.65 12.97 -25.25
N TYR A 614 11.14 11.85 -24.74
CA TYR A 614 11.94 10.66 -24.47
C TYR A 614 12.57 10.10 -25.76
N LEU A 615 11.83 10.07 -26.88
CA LEU A 615 12.36 9.72 -28.20
C LEU A 615 13.54 10.60 -28.62
N GLY A 616 13.46 11.91 -28.37
CA GLY A 616 14.58 12.83 -28.64
C GLY A 616 15.81 12.56 -27.78
N GLY A 617 15.62 12.20 -26.51
CA GLY A 617 16.68 11.74 -25.62
C GLY A 617 17.35 10.46 -26.11
N LEU A 618 16.56 9.45 -26.51
CA LEU A 618 17.06 8.21 -27.10
C LEU A 618 17.85 8.45 -28.40
N ALA A 619 17.37 9.33 -29.28
CA ALA A 619 18.07 9.69 -30.51
C ALA A 619 19.43 10.36 -30.20
N SER A 620 19.48 11.22 -29.18
CA SER A 620 20.72 11.85 -28.71
C SER A 620 21.67 10.82 -28.09
N LYS A 621 21.16 9.87 -27.31
CA LYS A 621 21.93 8.74 -26.77
C LYS A 621 22.54 7.91 -27.89
N TYR A 622 21.74 7.52 -28.88
CA TYR A 622 22.22 6.76 -30.04
C TYR A 622 23.31 7.49 -30.82
N ALA A 623 23.21 8.81 -31.01
CA ALA A 623 24.26 9.59 -31.66
C ALA A 623 25.61 9.55 -30.90
N VAL A 624 25.59 9.31 -29.59
CA VAL A 624 26.78 9.17 -28.76
C VAL A 624 27.28 7.72 -28.73
N THR A 625 26.39 6.76 -28.56
CA THR A 625 26.75 5.36 -28.26
C THR A 625 26.76 4.45 -29.47
N SER A 626 25.93 4.75 -30.48
CA SER A 626 25.64 3.89 -31.64
C SER A 626 25.23 2.46 -31.27
N ASP A 627 24.70 2.24 -30.07
CA ASP A 627 24.39 0.90 -29.56
C ASP A 627 23.03 0.39 -30.06
N SER A 628 22.94 -0.93 -30.28
CA SER A 628 21.75 -1.59 -30.83
C SER A 628 20.58 -1.66 -29.86
N ALA A 629 20.84 -1.58 -28.54
CA ALA A 629 19.78 -1.61 -27.53
C ALA A 629 18.97 -0.30 -27.59
N THR A 630 19.66 0.84 -27.62
CA THR A 630 19.06 2.16 -27.82
C THR A 630 18.33 2.23 -29.16
N LEU A 631 18.86 1.62 -30.22
CA LEU A 631 18.16 1.54 -31.51
C LEU A 631 16.86 0.73 -31.43
N THR A 632 16.84 -0.34 -30.64
CA THR A 632 15.63 -1.14 -30.38
C THR A 632 14.59 -0.29 -29.64
N GLN A 633 15.00 0.40 -28.58
CA GLN A 633 14.14 1.32 -27.82
C GLN A 633 13.54 2.43 -28.71
N ILE A 634 14.34 3.02 -29.61
CA ILE A 634 13.84 4.01 -30.59
C ILE A 634 12.75 3.39 -31.47
N ASN A 635 12.95 2.17 -31.94
CA ASN A 635 11.97 1.51 -32.81
C ASN A 635 10.67 1.16 -32.07
N GLU A 636 10.75 0.74 -30.80
CA GLU A 636 9.57 0.49 -29.96
C GLU A 636 8.74 1.76 -29.77
N VAL A 637 9.38 2.90 -29.49
CA VAL A 637 8.68 4.19 -29.38
C VAL A 637 8.09 4.62 -30.73
N LEU A 638 8.79 4.40 -31.84
CA LEU A 638 8.26 4.68 -33.18
C LEU A 638 7.06 3.78 -33.53
N ASP A 639 7.04 2.52 -33.07
CA ASP A 639 5.91 1.60 -33.23
C ASP A 639 4.69 2.07 -32.41
N THR A 640 4.91 2.57 -31.20
CA THR A 640 3.86 3.24 -30.42
C THR A 640 3.29 4.45 -31.17
N LEU A 641 4.15 5.33 -31.69
CA LEU A 641 3.69 6.51 -32.43
C LEU A 641 2.98 6.13 -33.75
N ASP A 642 3.47 5.10 -34.45
CA ASP A 642 2.80 4.53 -35.63
C ASP A 642 1.37 4.10 -35.29
N TRP A 643 1.22 3.29 -34.25
CA TRP A 643 -0.08 2.85 -33.73
C TRP A 643 -1.00 4.03 -33.39
N MET A 644 -0.50 5.02 -32.65
CA MET A 644 -1.29 6.19 -32.23
C MET A 644 -1.89 6.95 -33.43
N THR A 645 -1.14 7.03 -34.54
CA THR A 645 -1.59 7.75 -35.74
C THR A 645 -2.65 7.03 -36.56
N VAL A 646 -2.96 5.77 -36.28
CA VAL A 646 -3.95 4.98 -37.04
C VAL A 646 -5.12 4.52 -36.18
N ALA A 647 -4.92 4.33 -34.88
CA ALA A 647 -5.88 3.71 -33.98
C ALA A 647 -7.19 4.49 -33.81
N THR A 648 -7.19 5.80 -34.04
CA THR A 648 -8.37 6.66 -33.85
C THR A 648 -9.40 6.57 -34.98
N GLY A 649 -9.04 5.93 -36.10
CA GLY A 649 -9.85 5.92 -37.32
C GLY A 649 -9.72 7.18 -38.18
N ARG A 650 -9.07 8.23 -37.67
CA ARG A 650 -8.63 9.38 -38.44
C ARG A 650 -7.12 9.30 -38.66
N THR A 651 -6.70 8.59 -39.71
CA THR A 651 -5.29 8.39 -40.06
C THR A 651 -4.51 9.71 -40.05
N GLY A 652 -3.41 9.75 -39.29
CA GLY A 652 -2.53 10.89 -39.07
C GLY A 652 -2.93 11.83 -37.92
N TYR A 653 -4.08 11.62 -37.27
CA TYR A 653 -4.41 12.32 -36.03
C TYR A 653 -3.62 11.72 -34.86
N LEU A 654 -3.01 12.57 -34.03
CA LEU A 654 -2.25 12.16 -32.86
C LEU A 654 -3.09 12.42 -31.59
N PRO A 655 -3.61 11.36 -30.92
CA PRO A 655 -4.29 11.52 -29.64
C PRO A 655 -3.30 11.83 -28.52
N ARG A 656 -3.82 12.28 -27.37
CA ARG A 656 -2.99 12.56 -26.18
C ARG A 656 -2.42 11.30 -25.54
N PHE A 657 -3.23 10.24 -25.51
CA PHE A 657 -2.90 8.93 -24.93
C PHE A 657 -3.83 7.86 -25.52
N ILE A 658 -3.41 6.60 -25.52
CA ILE A 658 -4.26 5.43 -25.82
C ILE A 658 -4.09 4.37 -24.73
N GLY A 659 -5.18 3.87 -24.17
CA GLY A 659 -5.18 2.85 -23.11
C GLY A 659 -6.31 1.85 -23.25
N LEU A 660 -6.29 0.78 -22.47
CA LEU A 660 -7.40 -0.19 -22.45
C LEU A 660 -8.67 0.45 -21.90
N ALA A 661 -9.80 0.21 -22.56
CA ALA A 661 -11.10 0.79 -22.21
C ALA A 661 -11.59 0.38 -20.81
N ASN A 662 -11.19 -0.81 -20.35
CA ASN A 662 -11.62 -1.41 -19.10
C ASN A 662 -10.54 -1.42 -18.01
N ASP A 663 -9.41 -0.76 -18.23
CA ASP A 663 -8.35 -0.73 -17.24
C ASP A 663 -8.68 0.32 -16.15
N PRO A 664 -8.84 -0.11 -14.89
CA PRO A 664 -9.28 0.77 -13.80
C PRO A 664 -8.28 1.89 -13.53
N ALA A 665 -7.01 1.75 -13.91
CA ALA A 665 -5.96 2.76 -13.70
C ALA A 665 -6.12 4.01 -14.59
N TYR A 666 -7.05 4.03 -15.54
CA TYR A 666 -7.32 5.17 -16.43
C TYR A 666 -8.77 5.66 -16.38
N GLN A 667 -9.66 4.88 -15.79
CA GLN A 667 -11.10 5.06 -15.93
C GLN A 667 -11.58 6.40 -15.35
N SER A 668 -10.98 6.86 -14.26
CA SER A 668 -11.17 8.17 -13.63
C SER A 668 -10.76 9.33 -14.55
N TYR A 669 -9.61 9.21 -15.21
CA TYR A 669 -9.06 10.28 -16.04
C TYR A 669 -9.91 10.53 -17.30
N TYR A 670 -10.52 9.49 -17.86
CA TYR A 670 -11.47 9.62 -18.97
C TYR A 670 -12.76 10.38 -18.60
N GLN A 671 -13.18 10.33 -17.33
CA GLN A 671 -14.34 11.04 -16.82
C GLN A 671 -14.06 12.55 -16.68
N ASN A 672 -12.85 12.92 -16.24
CA ASN A 672 -12.42 14.31 -16.04
C ASN A 672 -12.29 15.13 -17.35
N TYR A 673 -12.15 14.46 -18.50
CA TYR A 673 -12.17 15.10 -19.82
C TYR A 673 -13.55 15.09 -20.50
N GLY A 674 -14.64 14.89 -19.74
CA GLY A 674 -16.02 15.20 -20.17
C GLY A 674 -16.48 14.48 -21.45
N ASN A 675 -16.44 13.15 -21.47
CA ASN A 675 -16.67 12.29 -22.66
C ASN A 675 -15.66 12.51 -23.81
N GLY A 676 -14.52 13.15 -23.53
CA GLY A 676 -13.44 13.48 -24.47
C GLY A 676 -12.55 12.35 -24.90
N TYR A 677 -13.08 11.15 -25.10
CA TYR A 677 -12.31 10.02 -25.58
C TYR A 677 -13.14 9.25 -26.59
N GLY A 678 -12.48 8.62 -27.55
CA GLY A 678 -13.14 7.74 -28.52
C GLY A 678 -12.66 6.31 -28.40
N THR A 679 -13.46 5.38 -28.90
CA THR A 679 -13.03 3.99 -29.07
C THR A 679 -12.07 3.90 -30.25
N CYS A 680 -11.00 3.14 -30.11
CA CYS A 680 -10.12 2.84 -31.23
C CYS A 680 -10.83 1.95 -32.27
N ILE A 681 -10.43 2.09 -33.53
CA ILE A 681 -10.96 1.26 -34.61
C ILE A 681 -10.26 -0.11 -34.66
N ALA A 682 -10.81 -1.04 -35.45
CA ALA A 682 -10.22 -2.36 -35.65
C ALA A 682 -8.74 -2.28 -36.07
N PRO A 683 -7.85 -3.13 -35.51
CA PRO A 683 -8.11 -4.25 -34.59
C PRO A 683 -8.09 -3.90 -33.07
N TRP A 684 -8.12 -2.62 -32.69
CA TRP A 684 -7.91 -2.17 -31.31
C TRP A 684 -9.20 -1.79 -30.57
N GLN A 685 -10.33 -2.42 -30.86
CA GLN A 685 -11.64 -1.99 -30.33
C GLN A 685 -11.77 -2.07 -28.80
N ASN A 686 -10.86 -2.76 -28.12
CA ASN A 686 -10.73 -2.80 -26.66
C ASN A 686 -9.96 -1.62 -26.07
N TYR A 687 -9.42 -0.72 -26.90
CA TYR A 687 -8.72 0.50 -26.48
C TYR A 687 -9.58 1.74 -26.67
N VAL A 688 -9.30 2.75 -25.85
CA VAL A 688 -9.80 4.11 -25.98
C VAL A 688 -8.64 5.08 -26.16
N TRP A 689 -8.86 6.11 -26.95
CA TRP A 689 -7.91 7.19 -27.18
C TRP A 689 -8.44 8.48 -26.56
N LEU A 690 -7.56 9.22 -25.89
CA LEU A 690 -7.87 10.50 -25.26
C LEU A 690 -7.82 11.62 -26.30
N ASP A 691 -8.94 12.33 -26.44
CA ASP A 691 -9.13 13.44 -27.38
C ASP A 691 -8.54 14.75 -26.81
N TYR A 692 -8.95 15.88 -27.38
CA TYR A 692 -8.57 17.23 -27.00
C TYR A 692 -7.11 17.57 -27.28
N SER A 693 -6.43 16.84 -28.18
CA SER A 693 -5.03 17.14 -28.51
C SER A 693 -4.82 18.61 -28.89
N SER A 694 -3.92 19.25 -28.14
CA SER A 694 -3.43 20.60 -28.39
C SER A 694 -2.24 20.55 -29.35
N ARG A 695 -1.55 21.70 -29.51
CA ARG A 695 -0.26 21.77 -30.20
C ARG A 695 0.84 20.97 -29.50
N ASP A 696 0.72 20.71 -28.20
CA ASP A 696 1.83 20.25 -27.36
C ASP A 696 2.26 18.81 -27.70
N PRO A 697 1.32 17.83 -27.85
CA PRO A 697 1.65 16.49 -28.35
C PRO A 697 2.39 16.50 -29.68
N TYR A 698 1.96 17.36 -30.60
CA TYR A 698 2.55 17.46 -31.93
C TYR A 698 3.93 18.12 -31.90
N ILE A 699 4.17 19.08 -31.00
CA ILE A 699 5.50 19.68 -30.81
C ILE A 699 6.45 18.66 -30.17
N GLY A 700 6.02 17.95 -29.12
CA GLY A 700 6.84 16.94 -28.45
C GLY A 700 7.20 15.78 -29.38
N VAL A 701 6.21 15.22 -30.09
CA VAL A 701 6.44 14.16 -31.10
C VAL A 701 7.26 14.69 -32.28
N GLY A 702 7.00 15.91 -32.74
CA GLY A 702 7.80 16.55 -33.80
C GLY A 702 9.27 16.71 -33.39
N TYR A 703 9.54 17.13 -32.15
CA TYR A 703 10.88 17.19 -31.58
C TYR A 703 11.56 15.81 -31.58
N GLY A 704 10.87 14.75 -31.12
CA GLY A 704 11.39 13.39 -31.12
C GLY A 704 11.72 12.86 -32.52
N LEU A 705 10.78 12.98 -33.46
CA LEU A 705 10.95 12.53 -34.85
C LEU A 705 12.05 13.31 -35.57
N ALA A 706 12.12 14.64 -35.40
CA ALA A 706 13.20 15.46 -35.94
C ALA A 706 14.56 15.05 -35.38
N SER A 707 14.62 14.74 -34.08
CA SER A 707 15.83 14.24 -33.42
C SER A 707 16.26 12.90 -34.00
N VAL A 708 15.35 11.94 -34.18
CA VAL A 708 15.66 10.65 -34.82
C VAL A 708 16.23 10.86 -36.21
N TRP A 709 15.58 11.67 -37.04
CA TRP A 709 16.06 11.93 -38.40
C TRP A 709 17.44 12.59 -38.45
N ALA A 710 17.71 13.51 -37.53
CA ALA A 710 18.97 14.23 -37.46
C ALA A 710 20.13 13.40 -36.88
N ASN A 711 19.82 12.43 -36.00
CA ASN A 711 20.83 11.81 -35.12
C ASN A 711 20.98 10.29 -35.30
N VAL A 712 20.01 9.60 -35.91
CA VAL A 712 20.05 8.15 -36.13
C VAL A 712 20.49 7.85 -37.56
N SER A 713 21.54 7.04 -37.70
CA SER A 713 22.11 6.67 -39.01
C SER A 713 21.43 5.45 -39.65
N ASP A 714 20.74 4.61 -38.87
CA ASP A 714 20.07 3.40 -39.38
C ASP A 714 18.93 3.72 -40.35
N SER A 715 19.05 3.17 -41.56
CA SER A 715 18.13 3.47 -42.67
C SER A 715 16.71 2.92 -42.46
N THR A 716 16.57 1.77 -41.81
CA THR A 716 15.26 1.14 -41.54
C THR A 716 14.47 1.97 -40.52
N THR A 717 15.15 2.38 -39.45
CA THR A 717 14.59 3.23 -38.40
C THR A 717 14.23 4.61 -38.97
N ARG A 718 15.08 5.19 -39.82
CA ARG A 718 14.77 6.44 -40.53
C ARG A 718 13.56 6.31 -41.47
N ALA A 719 13.40 5.17 -42.15
CA ALA A 719 12.23 4.93 -42.99
C ALA A 719 10.93 4.87 -42.16
N LYS A 720 10.96 4.24 -40.98
CA LYS A 720 9.82 4.23 -40.04
C LYS A 720 9.51 5.64 -39.50
N CYS A 721 10.53 6.38 -39.09
CA CYS A 721 10.41 7.78 -38.66
C CYS A 721 9.79 8.66 -39.75
N GLN A 722 10.25 8.52 -40.99
CA GLN A 722 9.68 9.21 -42.14
C GLN A 722 8.21 8.83 -42.34
N MET A 723 7.87 7.53 -42.34
CA MET A 723 6.48 7.07 -42.50
C MET A 723 5.52 7.70 -41.48
N VAL A 724 5.88 7.70 -40.19
CA VAL A 724 5.05 8.31 -39.13
C VAL A 724 4.94 9.82 -39.35
N THR A 725 6.04 10.49 -39.69
CA THR A 725 6.07 11.93 -39.98
C THR A 725 5.17 12.29 -41.15
N GLU A 726 5.28 11.56 -42.26
CA GLU A 726 4.48 11.79 -43.46
C GLU A 726 2.99 11.59 -43.18
N ARG A 727 2.63 10.58 -42.38
CA ARG A 727 1.22 10.32 -42.06
C ARG A 727 0.60 11.46 -41.24
N ILE A 728 1.32 11.96 -40.23
CA ILE A 728 0.87 13.12 -39.43
C ILE A 728 0.80 14.37 -40.32
N LEU A 729 1.85 14.62 -41.10
CA LEU A 729 1.93 15.79 -41.96
C LEU A 729 0.84 15.79 -43.04
N ASP A 730 0.61 14.67 -43.72
CA ASP A 730 -0.44 14.54 -44.73
C ASP A 730 -1.83 14.85 -44.14
N ARG A 731 -2.08 14.44 -42.88
CA ARG A 731 -3.30 14.82 -42.15
C ARG A 731 -3.35 16.32 -41.86
N LEU A 732 -2.29 16.91 -41.34
CA LEU A 732 -2.24 18.35 -41.08
C LEU A 732 -2.50 19.16 -42.35
N ILE A 733 -1.92 18.79 -43.50
CA ILE A 733 -2.19 19.45 -44.79
C ILE A 733 -3.67 19.32 -45.17
N SER A 734 -4.20 18.09 -45.12
CA SER A 734 -5.59 17.79 -45.47
C SER A 734 -6.56 18.61 -44.63
N ASP A 735 -6.19 18.90 -43.39
CA ASP A 735 -6.99 19.63 -42.43
C ASP A 735 -6.65 21.14 -42.42
N SER A 736 -5.98 21.62 -43.48
CA SER A 736 -5.58 23.02 -43.66
C SER A 736 -4.77 23.57 -42.47
N TRP A 737 -3.80 22.77 -42.02
CA TRP A 737 -2.91 22.98 -40.88
C TRP A 737 -3.58 22.99 -39.50
N ASN A 738 -4.88 22.72 -39.41
CA ASN A 738 -5.57 22.56 -38.13
C ASN A 738 -5.39 21.14 -37.58
N ILE A 739 -5.37 21.03 -36.26
CA ILE A 739 -5.55 19.74 -35.59
C ILE A 739 -7.05 19.51 -35.47
N VAL A 740 -7.59 18.62 -36.30
CA VAL A 740 -9.01 18.25 -36.28
C VAL A 740 -9.13 16.84 -35.71
N SER A 741 -9.74 16.75 -34.54
CA SER A 741 -10.00 15.47 -33.87
C SER A 741 -11.12 14.68 -34.55
N PRO A 742 -11.21 13.35 -34.32
CA PRO A 742 -12.35 12.54 -34.73
C PRO A 742 -13.69 13.02 -34.15
N THR A 743 -13.71 13.75 -33.04
CA THR A 743 -14.94 14.37 -32.47
C THR A 743 -15.24 15.75 -33.05
N ASN A 744 -14.53 16.19 -34.08
CA ASN A 744 -14.64 17.50 -34.75
C ASN A 744 -14.23 18.71 -33.90
N LYS A 745 -13.51 18.52 -32.79
CA LYS A 745 -12.80 19.64 -32.18
C LYS A 745 -11.64 20.10 -33.06
N ILE A 746 -11.54 21.42 -33.23
CA ILE A 746 -10.50 22.09 -34.01
C ILE A 746 -9.59 22.87 -33.05
N THR A 747 -8.28 22.67 -33.17
CA THR A 747 -7.26 23.47 -32.47
C THR A 747 -6.45 24.28 -33.51
N ASN A 748 -6.33 25.60 -33.28
CA ASN A 748 -5.63 26.54 -34.16
C ASN A 748 -4.09 26.42 -34.03
N PHE A 749 -3.38 26.89 -35.05
CA PHE A 749 -1.93 26.74 -35.18
C PHE A 749 -1.19 28.09 -35.17
N THR A 750 0.09 28.05 -34.79
CA THR A 750 1.01 29.19 -34.83
C THR A 750 1.95 29.08 -36.05
N PRO A 751 2.55 30.18 -36.55
CA PRO A 751 3.53 30.12 -37.64
C PRO A 751 4.70 29.16 -37.37
N GLY A 752 5.19 29.09 -36.12
CA GLY A 752 6.26 28.17 -35.72
C GLY A 752 5.88 26.70 -35.79
N PHE A 753 4.62 26.36 -35.48
CA PHE A 753 4.10 25.00 -35.62
C PHE A 753 4.16 24.52 -37.09
N ILE A 754 3.71 25.38 -38.02
CA ILE A 754 3.78 25.08 -39.46
C ILE A 754 5.24 24.96 -39.91
N ALA A 755 6.10 25.88 -39.47
CA ALA A 755 7.51 25.88 -39.84
C ALA A 755 8.22 24.57 -39.42
N LEU A 756 7.94 24.06 -38.22
CA LEU A 756 8.44 22.76 -37.73
C LEU A 756 8.08 21.62 -38.66
N TRP A 757 6.79 21.40 -38.87
CA TRP A 757 6.29 20.26 -39.65
C TRP A 757 6.61 20.39 -41.14
N ALA A 758 6.60 21.61 -41.70
CA ALA A 758 7.03 21.86 -43.07
C ALA A 758 8.53 21.55 -43.25
N ARG A 759 9.41 22.00 -42.33
CA ARG A 759 10.85 21.70 -42.39
C ARG A 759 11.12 20.21 -42.26
N MET A 760 10.39 19.50 -41.40
CA MET A 760 10.46 18.04 -41.30
C MET A 760 10.09 17.37 -42.62
N GLY A 761 8.93 17.70 -43.20
CA GLY A 761 8.50 17.16 -44.49
C GLY A 761 9.54 17.36 -45.59
N ILE A 762 10.07 18.58 -45.74
CA ILE A 762 11.10 18.88 -46.74
C ILE A 762 12.38 18.07 -46.46
N SER A 763 12.78 17.90 -45.20
CA SER A 763 14.02 17.20 -44.86
C SER A 763 13.93 15.69 -45.04
N MET A 764 12.73 15.12 -44.94
CA MET A 764 12.49 13.69 -45.06
C MET A 764 12.06 13.28 -46.48
N ASN A 765 11.33 14.14 -47.18
CA ASN A 765 10.83 13.88 -48.54
C ASN A 765 10.61 15.18 -49.33
N ASP A 766 11.70 15.84 -49.70
CA ASP A 766 11.70 17.07 -50.51
C ASP A 766 10.88 16.95 -51.81
N PRO A 767 10.94 15.86 -52.60
CA PRO A 767 10.13 15.75 -53.82
C PRO A 767 8.61 15.80 -53.57
N LYS A 768 8.14 15.25 -52.43
CA LYS A 768 6.72 15.27 -52.06
C LYS A 768 6.31 16.64 -51.52
N TYR A 769 7.15 17.27 -50.71
CA TYR A 769 6.77 18.38 -49.84
C TYR A 769 7.41 19.73 -50.18
N GLY A 770 8.59 19.74 -50.80
CA GLY A 770 9.41 20.92 -51.09
C GLY A 770 8.68 22.01 -51.88
N SER A 771 7.91 21.63 -52.91
CA SER A 771 7.12 22.57 -53.71
C SER A 771 5.74 22.88 -53.15
N GLN A 772 5.27 22.11 -52.16
CA GLN A 772 3.93 22.28 -51.59
C GLN A 772 3.87 23.40 -50.55
N TYR A 773 5.02 23.78 -49.99
CA TYR A 773 5.07 24.69 -48.85
C TYR A 773 5.91 25.91 -49.12
N ASN A 774 5.36 27.07 -48.78
CA ASN A 774 6.16 28.27 -48.61
C ASN A 774 6.83 28.28 -47.24
N TYR A 775 7.68 27.28 -46.96
CA TYR A 775 8.44 27.20 -45.71
C TYR A 775 9.24 28.48 -45.46
N GLY A 776 9.76 29.12 -46.52
CA GLY A 776 10.37 30.45 -46.45
C GLY A 776 9.45 31.48 -45.80
N THR A 777 8.22 31.64 -46.29
CA THR A 777 7.25 32.56 -45.71
C THR A 777 6.85 32.18 -44.30
N TRP A 778 6.58 30.91 -44.00
CA TRP A 778 6.20 30.52 -42.63
C TRP A 778 7.32 30.71 -41.62
N PHE A 779 8.57 30.42 -42.02
CA PHE A 779 9.75 30.70 -41.23
C PHE A 779 9.88 32.20 -40.93
N TRP A 780 9.80 33.05 -41.95
CA TRP A 780 9.94 34.49 -41.75
C TRP A 780 8.74 35.11 -41.03
N LEU A 781 7.53 34.60 -41.23
CA LEU A 781 6.38 34.99 -40.43
C LEU A 781 6.62 34.65 -38.96
N TRP A 782 7.12 33.45 -38.65
CA TRP A 782 7.46 33.09 -37.28
C TRP A 782 8.56 33.98 -36.70
N HIS A 783 9.59 34.30 -37.48
CA HIS A 783 10.67 35.21 -37.10
C HIS A 783 10.17 36.64 -36.84
N ASP A 784 9.41 37.20 -37.78
CA ASP A 784 9.02 38.61 -37.81
C ASP A 784 7.87 38.94 -36.84
N THR A 785 7.03 37.97 -36.47
CA THR A 785 6.02 38.16 -35.42
C THR A 785 6.57 38.01 -34.00
N GLY A 786 7.90 38.11 -33.83
CA GLY A 786 8.55 38.09 -32.51
C GLY A 786 9.17 36.75 -32.12
N GLY A 787 9.34 35.80 -33.04
CA GLY A 787 9.91 34.49 -32.71
C GLY A 787 9.12 33.77 -31.60
N MET A 788 9.83 33.10 -30.71
CA MET A 788 9.27 32.70 -29.43
C MET A 788 9.28 33.88 -28.46
N GLU A 789 8.12 34.22 -27.92
CA GLU A 789 8.07 34.94 -26.65
C GLU A 789 8.58 33.98 -25.56
N ILE A 790 9.85 34.15 -25.14
CA ILE A 790 10.33 33.53 -23.91
C ILE A 790 9.63 34.27 -22.78
N HIS A 791 8.65 33.61 -22.16
CA HIS A 791 7.95 34.14 -21.01
C HIS A 791 8.90 34.24 -19.83
N ASP A 792 8.65 35.21 -18.95
CA ASP A 792 9.47 35.42 -17.76
C ASP A 792 9.49 34.18 -16.83
N LYS A 793 10.47 34.15 -15.92
CA LYS A 793 10.66 33.07 -14.96
C LYS A 793 9.57 32.92 -13.89
N TRP A 794 8.59 33.82 -13.84
CA TRP A 794 7.44 33.76 -12.93
C TRP A 794 6.15 33.41 -13.65
N TYR A 795 6.22 33.11 -14.95
CA TYR A 795 5.06 32.83 -15.76
C TYR A 795 4.39 31.53 -15.31
N ALA A 796 3.09 31.59 -15.03
CA ALA A 796 2.34 30.46 -14.49
C ALA A 796 2.34 29.24 -15.44
N ASP A 797 2.26 29.47 -16.75
CA ASP A 797 2.32 28.42 -17.78
C ASP A 797 3.74 28.26 -18.36
N TYR A 798 4.74 28.14 -17.48
CA TYR A 798 6.17 28.16 -17.85
C TYR A 798 6.56 27.09 -18.89
N PHE A 799 5.83 25.98 -18.96
CA PHE A 799 6.08 24.90 -19.92
C PHE A 799 6.09 25.35 -21.40
N ALA A 800 5.40 26.44 -21.75
CA ALA A 800 5.44 27.02 -23.09
C ALA A 800 6.87 27.35 -23.57
N ASN A 801 7.75 27.77 -22.64
CA ASN A 801 9.17 28.04 -22.94
C ASN A 801 9.91 26.79 -23.42
N VAL A 802 9.61 25.63 -22.81
CA VAL A 802 10.24 24.34 -23.14
C VAL A 802 9.78 23.85 -24.52
N LEU A 803 8.49 23.91 -24.80
CA LEU A 803 7.94 23.52 -26.11
C LEU A 803 8.43 24.41 -27.25
N GLY A 804 8.54 25.71 -26.98
CA GLY A 804 9.15 26.64 -27.92
C GLY A 804 10.58 26.21 -28.24
N THR A 805 11.43 26.05 -27.22
CA THR A 805 12.86 25.70 -27.43
C THR A 805 13.04 24.35 -28.14
N CYS A 806 12.17 23.38 -27.89
CA CYS A 806 12.10 22.13 -28.66
C CYS A 806 11.86 22.35 -30.16
N SER A 807 10.91 23.24 -30.50
CA SER A 807 10.61 23.57 -31.90
C SER A 807 11.80 24.24 -32.59
N LEU A 808 12.48 25.18 -31.91
CA LEU A 808 13.70 25.82 -32.43
C LEU A 808 14.82 24.81 -32.65
N TYR A 809 15.07 23.94 -31.66
CA TYR A 809 16.07 22.88 -31.79
C TYR A 809 15.79 22.01 -33.01
N ALA A 810 14.55 21.51 -33.14
CA ALA A 810 14.16 20.61 -34.22
C ALA A 810 14.32 21.25 -35.60
N VAL A 811 13.80 22.48 -35.78
CA VAL A 811 13.97 23.23 -37.04
C VAL A 811 15.44 23.50 -37.32
N ARG A 812 16.19 23.94 -36.31
CA ARG A 812 17.62 24.24 -36.47
C ARG A 812 18.42 23.02 -36.89
N LYS A 813 18.18 21.85 -36.30
CA LYS A 813 18.87 20.59 -36.64
C LYS A 813 18.60 20.14 -38.08
N LEU A 814 17.43 20.48 -38.61
CA LEU A 814 16.99 20.09 -39.95
C LEU A 814 17.25 21.16 -41.03
N GLU A 815 17.60 22.39 -40.63
CA GLU A 815 17.83 23.50 -41.55
C GLU A 815 19.21 23.42 -42.21
N THR A 816 19.25 23.75 -43.50
CA THR A 816 20.46 23.77 -44.33
C THR A 816 20.76 25.15 -44.91
N ASN A 817 19.80 26.08 -44.91
CA ASN A 817 20.01 27.45 -45.37
C ASN A 817 20.76 28.28 -44.32
N THR A 818 21.90 28.86 -44.71
CA THR A 818 22.80 29.60 -43.82
C THR A 818 22.14 30.79 -43.11
N ASP A 819 21.30 31.58 -43.79
CA ASP A 819 20.66 32.76 -43.19
C ASP A 819 19.66 32.36 -42.11
N LYS A 820 18.86 31.33 -42.38
CA LYS A 820 17.91 30.77 -41.42
C LYS A 820 18.62 30.10 -40.24
N ILE A 821 19.74 29.41 -40.50
CA ILE A 821 20.61 28.86 -39.45
C ILE A 821 21.09 29.97 -38.51
N ASN A 822 21.56 31.09 -39.06
CA ASN A 822 22.03 32.22 -38.25
C ASN A 822 20.90 32.82 -37.40
N ALA A 823 19.71 32.99 -37.97
CA ALA A 823 18.53 33.45 -37.23
C ALA A 823 18.13 32.48 -36.09
N LEU A 824 18.09 31.18 -36.37
CA LEU A 824 17.76 30.15 -35.38
C LEU A 824 18.81 30.04 -34.26
N ASN A 825 20.10 30.16 -34.61
CA ASN A 825 21.18 30.22 -33.62
C ASN A 825 21.00 31.42 -32.68
N ASN A 826 20.61 32.57 -33.20
CA ASN A 826 20.35 33.77 -32.39
C ASN A 826 19.16 33.56 -31.45
N TYR A 827 18.07 32.92 -31.90
CA TYR A 827 16.93 32.63 -31.03
C TYR A 827 17.26 31.63 -29.93
N LEU A 828 17.96 30.54 -30.26
CA LEU A 828 18.41 29.58 -29.25
C LEU A 828 19.36 30.24 -28.25
N LEU A 829 20.21 31.17 -28.71
CA LEU A 829 21.10 31.94 -27.84
C LEU A 829 20.31 32.90 -26.93
N GLN A 830 19.31 33.60 -27.47
CA GLN A 830 18.43 34.48 -26.70
C GLN A 830 17.71 33.69 -25.60
N ALA A 831 17.19 32.51 -25.93
CA ALA A 831 16.57 31.62 -24.96
C ALA A 831 17.57 31.14 -23.88
N ALA A 832 18.81 30.84 -24.24
CA ALA A 832 19.80 30.27 -23.32
C ALA A 832 20.63 31.31 -22.51
N GLU A 833 20.76 32.55 -22.97
CA GLU A 833 21.59 33.58 -22.30
C GLU A 833 20.84 34.88 -21.95
N THR A 834 20.07 35.43 -22.89
CA THR A 834 19.54 36.81 -22.78
C THR A 834 18.23 36.85 -21.98
N ASP A 835 17.26 36.07 -22.43
CA ASP A 835 15.88 36.11 -21.94
C ASP A 835 15.61 35.00 -20.94
N GLY A 836 16.23 33.83 -21.13
CA GLY A 836 16.05 32.67 -20.25
C GLY A 836 17.30 32.21 -19.48
N GLY A 837 18.44 32.88 -19.66
CA GLY A 837 19.70 32.49 -19.01
C GLY A 837 19.63 32.49 -17.48
N ASP A 838 18.85 33.41 -16.91
CA ASP A 838 18.61 33.51 -15.46
C ASP A 838 17.49 32.60 -14.94
N HIS A 839 16.88 31.78 -15.81
CA HIS A 839 15.89 30.79 -15.42
C HIS A 839 16.54 29.50 -14.86
N LEU A 840 17.85 29.35 -15.09
CA LEU A 840 18.64 28.15 -14.80
C LEU A 840 18.07 26.87 -15.43
N ASN A 841 17.44 26.97 -16.61
CA ASN A 841 16.78 25.84 -17.27
C ASN A 841 17.77 24.99 -18.09
N ALA A 842 18.12 23.81 -17.58
CA ALA A 842 19.09 22.93 -18.22
C ALA A 842 18.62 22.39 -19.58
N HIS A 843 17.32 22.20 -19.79
CA HIS A 843 16.80 21.72 -21.08
C HIS A 843 16.91 22.80 -22.16
N MET A 844 16.56 24.06 -21.85
CA MET A 844 16.75 25.18 -22.80
C MET A 844 18.22 25.32 -23.19
N ALA A 845 19.12 25.20 -22.23
CA ALA A 845 20.56 25.20 -22.47
C ALA A 845 21.01 24.00 -23.33
N ALA A 846 20.46 22.80 -23.08
CA ALA A 846 20.70 21.60 -23.90
C ALA A 846 20.27 21.80 -25.36
N CYS A 847 19.09 22.38 -25.58
CA CYS A 847 18.58 22.72 -26.92
C CYS A 847 19.53 23.66 -27.67
N TYR A 848 20.13 24.65 -26.99
CA TYR A 848 21.14 25.50 -27.60
C TYR A 848 22.40 24.72 -27.99
N VAL A 849 23.05 24.03 -27.04
CA VAL A 849 24.34 23.38 -27.32
C VAL A 849 24.22 22.24 -28.33
N ALA A 850 23.16 21.43 -28.25
CA ALA A 850 22.94 20.33 -29.18
C ALA A 850 22.39 20.78 -30.54
N GLY A 851 21.59 21.85 -30.55
CA GLY A 851 20.99 22.41 -31.76
C GLY A 851 22.01 23.15 -32.63
N THR A 852 22.88 23.93 -32.00
CA THR A 852 23.88 24.76 -32.69
C THR A 852 25.23 24.05 -32.85
N GLY A 853 25.54 23.11 -31.96
CA GLY A 853 26.88 22.53 -31.82
C GLY A 853 27.86 23.43 -31.05
N ASP A 854 27.44 24.62 -30.61
CA ASP A 854 28.27 25.53 -29.82
C ASP A 854 28.09 25.27 -28.33
N TYR A 855 29.06 24.57 -27.74
CA TYR A 855 29.16 24.35 -26.30
C TYR A 855 30.26 25.19 -25.65
N THR A 856 30.84 26.15 -26.38
CA THR A 856 31.95 26.98 -25.89
C THR A 856 31.44 28.16 -25.05
N ARG A 857 30.18 28.53 -25.24
CA ARG A 857 29.52 29.62 -24.51
C ARG A 857 29.38 29.29 -23.02
N ASN A 858 29.74 30.26 -22.19
CA ASN A 858 29.87 30.08 -20.76
C ASN A 858 28.53 29.79 -20.07
N VAL A 859 27.49 30.58 -20.36
CA VAL A 859 26.19 30.48 -19.67
C VAL A 859 25.44 29.21 -20.08
N PRO A 860 25.24 28.86 -21.37
CA PRO A 860 24.52 27.65 -21.74
C PRO A 860 25.22 26.38 -21.27
N ARG A 861 26.56 26.29 -21.43
CA ARG A 861 27.30 25.12 -20.91
C ARG A 861 27.20 25.02 -19.39
N GLY A 862 27.36 26.14 -18.69
CA GLY A 862 27.33 26.17 -17.23
C GLY A 862 25.94 25.85 -16.67
N VAL A 863 24.86 26.41 -17.21
CA VAL A 863 23.48 26.12 -16.80
C VAL A 863 23.12 24.65 -17.03
N LEU A 864 23.52 24.09 -18.18
CA LEU A 864 23.32 22.67 -18.47
C LEU A 864 24.01 21.77 -17.44
N GLN A 865 25.31 22.00 -17.21
CA GLN A 865 26.09 21.19 -16.26
C GLN A 865 25.62 21.41 -14.82
N ALA A 866 25.39 22.67 -14.40
CA ALA A 866 24.92 23.00 -13.07
C ALA A 866 23.59 22.31 -12.76
N GLY A 867 22.64 22.39 -13.70
CA GLY A 867 21.34 21.73 -13.57
C GLY A 867 21.47 20.23 -13.31
N LEU A 868 22.27 19.53 -14.12
CA LEU A 868 22.41 18.07 -14.03
C LEU A 868 23.26 17.58 -12.85
N ILE A 869 24.22 18.39 -12.42
CA ILE A 869 25.02 18.11 -11.22
C ILE A 869 24.16 18.23 -9.97
N ASP A 870 23.30 19.25 -9.92
CA ASP A 870 22.52 19.63 -8.76
C ASP A 870 21.22 18.82 -8.60
N LEU A 871 20.71 18.20 -9.67
CA LEU A 871 19.54 17.33 -9.60
C LEU A 871 19.76 16.14 -8.65
N PRO A 872 18.77 15.81 -7.78
CA PRO A 872 18.90 14.71 -6.84
C PRO A 872 18.94 13.35 -7.54
N SER A 873 19.66 12.40 -6.95
CA SER A 873 19.67 10.98 -7.39
C SER A 873 18.35 10.27 -7.06
N GLY A 874 18.06 9.15 -7.73
CA GLY A 874 16.85 8.35 -7.48
C GLY A 874 15.57 8.86 -8.13
N ALA A 875 14.45 8.23 -7.76
CA ALA A 875 13.11 8.55 -8.27
C ALA A 875 12.62 9.95 -7.87
N ASN A 876 12.02 10.70 -8.80
CA ASN A 876 11.38 11.98 -8.51
C ASN A 876 10.02 11.75 -7.87
N TRP A 877 9.99 11.66 -6.55
CA TRP A 877 8.74 11.57 -5.80
C TRP A 877 8.12 12.95 -5.61
N MET A 878 6.79 13.01 -5.63
CA MET A 878 6.07 14.19 -5.18
C MET A 878 6.32 14.38 -3.68
N VAL A 879 6.97 15.49 -3.36
CA VAL A 879 7.33 15.91 -2.02
C VAL A 879 6.90 17.35 -1.85
N ALA A 880 6.38 17.68 -0.67
CA ALA A 880 6.09 19.07 -0.34
C ALA A 880 7.40 19.83 -0.18
N VAL A 881 7.56 20.89 -0.95
CA VAL A 881 8.67 21.83 -0.86
C VAL A 881 8.12 23.15 -0.35
N ASP A 882 8.76 23.73 0.67
CA ASP A 882 8.42 25.03 1.21
C ASP A 882 9.69 25.81 1.55
N ASN A 883 10.03 26.74 0.66
CA ASN A 883 11.12 27.69 0.80
C ASN A 883 10.63 29.09 1.19
N SER A 884 9.36 29.26 1.57
CA SER A 884 8.78 30.57 1.90
C SER A 884 9.41 31.27 3.12
N SER A 885 10.23 30.55 3.88
CA SER A 885 11.00 31.10 5.00
C SER A 885 12.52 30.97 4.80
N ASN A 886 12.97 30.50 3.64
CA ASN A 886 14.38 30.24 3.37
C ASN A 886 15.11 31.55 3.04
N PRO A 887 16.03 32.03 3.91
CA PRO A 887 16.70 33.31 3.71
C PRO A 887 17.67 33.31 2.51
N ALA A 888 17.97 32.15 1.92
CA ALA A 888 18.78 32.04 0.72
C ALA A 888 18.04 32.51 -0.55
N TYR A 889 16.70 32.61 -0.51
CA TYR A 889 15.87 32.96 -1.66
C TYR A 889 15.13 34.28 -1.38
N PRO A 890 15.63 35.42 -1.89
CA PRO A 890 14.93 36.69 -1.77
C PRO A 890 13.53 36.60 -2.40
N HIS A 891 12.51 37.10 -1.72
CA HIS A 891 11.13 37.02 -2.18
C HIS A 891 10.80 38.12 -3.18
N LYS A 892 10.08 37.78 -4.25
CA LYS A 892 9.38 38.74 -5.12
C LYS A 892 7.99 39.04 -4.55
N ASP A 893 7.28 37.98 -4.15
CA ASP A 893 5.96 38.04 -3.54
C ASP A 893 5.77 36.85 -2.58
N ALA A 894 4.53 36.57 -2.17
CA ALA A 894 4.23 35.49 -1.22
C ALA A 894 4.54 34.10 -1.78
N ASP A 895 4.40 33.92 -3.10
CA ASP A 895 4.46 32.62 -3.75
C ASP A 895 5.77 32.44 -4.54
N ASN A 896 6.45 33.53 -4.88
CA ASN A 896 7.61 33.52 -5.77
C ASN A 896 8.86 34.16 -5.16
N SER A 897 10.01 33.55 -5.45
CA SER A 897 11.33 34.13 -5.26
C SER A 897 11.65 35.14 -6.37
N LEU A 898 12.57 36.05 -6.11
CA LEU A 898 13.07 37.04 -7.06
C LEU A 898 14.00 36.43 -8.12
N TYR A 899 14.53 35.24 -7.87
CA TYR A 899 15.54 34.60 -8.71
C TYR A 899 15.32 33.10 -8.77
N ALA A 900 15.66 32.48 -9.90
CA ALA A 900 15.48 31.04 -10.08
C ALA A 900 16.15 30.25 -8.94
N ILE A 901 15.38 29.33 -8.37
CA ILE A 901 15.80 28.44 -7.29
C ILE A 901 16.73 27.36 -7.85
N LEU A 902 17.66 26.87 -7.04
CA LEU A 902 18.55 25.78 -7.43
C LEU A 902 17.76 24.48 -7.61
N PRO A 903 18.08 23.64 -8.62
CA PRO A 903 17.35 22.42 -8.93
C PRO A 903 16.98 21.54 -7.73
N HIS A 904 17.89 21.32 -6.77
CA HIS A 904 17.61 20.46 -5.61
C HIS A 904 16.56 21.01 -4.64
N ASP A 905 16.31 22.32 -4.66
CA ASP A 905 15.35 23.00 -3.78
C ASP A 905 14.03 23.32 -4.49
N ARG A 906 13.89 22.98 -5.78
CA ARG A 906 12.67 23.26 -6.54
C ARG A 906 11.53 22.32 -6.18
N VAL A 907 10.31 22.79 -6.40
CA VAL A 907 9.12 21.93 -6.39
C VAL A 907 9.28 20.86 -7.47
N HIS A 908 9.19 19.59 -7.06
CA HIS A 908 9.27 18.46 -7.98
C HIS A 908 7.94 18.28 -8.73
N GLY A 909 8.00 18.15 -10.05
CA GLY A 909 6.86 17.88 -10.95
C GLY A 909 7.23 16.85 -12.02
N GLU A 910 6.33 16.62 -12.98
CA GLU A 910 6.53 15.67 -14.12
C GLU A 910 7.82 15.97 -14.86
N TYR A 911 8.09 17.27 -14.99
CA TYR A 911 9.33 17.85 -15.43
C TYR A 911 9.67 19.01 -14.48
N VAL A 912 10.85 19.02 -13.85
CA VAL A 912 11.21 20.14 -12.95
C VAL A 912 11.25 21.49 -13.68
N TRP A 913 11.35 21.47 -15.02
CA TRP A 913 11.36 22.64 -15.88
C TRP A 913 9.99 22.99 -16.50
N GLN A 914 8.90 22.33 -16.07
CA GLN A 914 7.53 22.69 -16.46
C GLN A 914 6.93 23.76 -15.55
N GLN A 915 7.30 23.74 -14.26
CA GLN A 915 6.88 24.72 -13.28
C GLN A 915 7.78 25.95 -13.33
N SER A 916 7.30 27.06 -12.77
CA SER A 916 8.11 28.27 -12.69
C SER A 916 9.34 27.96 -11.83
N PRO A 917 10.56 28.30 -12.30
CA PRO A 917 11.79 28.09 -11.53
C PRO A 917 11.86 28.93 -10.26
N CYS A 918 10.89 29.83 -10.02
CA CYS A 918 10.85 30.76 -8.92
C CYS A 918 9.85 30.39 -7.82
N ASP A 919 9.04 29.34 -8.02
CA ASP A 919 8.00 28.93 -7.07
C ASP A 919 8.62 28.56 -5.71
N LEU A 920 8.25 29.29 -4.66
CA LEU A 920 8.83 29.10 -3.32
C LEU A 920 8.28 27.87 -2.63
N ALA A 921 7.02 27.53 -2.88
CA ALA A 921 6.38 26.40 -2.24
C ALA A 921 5.44 25.69 -3.21
N GLY A 922 5.30 24.39 -3.05
CA GLY A 922 4.45 23.58 -3.89
C GLY A 922 4.62 22.09 -3.66
N GLY A 923 3.85 21.32 -4.43
CA GLY A 923 3.76 19.88 -4.25
C GLY A 923 2.97 19.49 -3.01
N ALA A 924 2.88 18.19 -2.80
CA ALA A 924 2.24 17.56 -1.65
C ALA A 924 3.08 16.33 -1.30
N ASN A 925 3.06 15.92 -0.04
CA ASN A 925 3.59 14.60 0.30
C ASN A 925 2.54 13.60 -0.16
N ALA A 926 2.66 13.10 -1.40
CA ALA A 926 1.73 12.17 -2.00
C ALA A 926 2.51 11.00 -2.64
N PRO A 927 1.89 9.82 -2.79
CA PRO A 927 2.54 8.66 -3.37
C PRO A 927 2.60 8.74 -4.91
N ILE A 928 3.06 9.87 -5.47
CA ILE A 928 3.20 10.06 -6.92
C ILE A 928 4.68 10.00 -7.31
N ALA A 929 5.01 9.22 -8.35
CA ALA A 929 6.30 9.28 -9.03
C ALA A 929 6.21 10.07 -10.34
N TYR A 930 7.24 10.87 -10.60
CA TYR A 930 7.45 11.61 -11.83
C TYR A 930 8.54 10.97 -12.71
N MET A 931 8.40 11.21 -14.02
CA MET A 931 9.11 10.52 -15.11
C MET A 931 10.61 10.81 -15.24
N MET A 932 11.17 11.80 -14.52
CA MET A 932 12.61 12.14 -14.50
C MET A 932 13.28 12.38 -15.87
N LEU A 933 12.52 12.77 -16.90
CA LEU A 933 13.07 13.06 -18.23
C LEU A 933 14.05 14.25 -18.22
N ASP A 934 13.97 15.08 -17.18
CA ASP A 934 14.84 16.22 -16.90
C ASP A 934 16.29 15.81 -16.54
N LYS A 935 16.51 14.56 -16.14
CA LYS A 935 17.85 13.98 -15.92
C LYS A 935 18.40 13.34 -17.19
N PHE A 936 17.54 12.62 -17.92
CA PHE A 936 17.94 11.80 -19.07
C PHE A 936 18.15 12.61 -20.35
N VAL A 937 17.16 13.38 -20.78
CA VAL A 937 17.16 14.06 -22.09
C VAL A 937 18.29 15.09 -22.21
N PRO A 938 18.39 16.12 -21.34
CA PRO A 938 19.46 17.11 -21.44
C PRO A 938 20.86 16.52 -21.26
N TYR A 939 21.03 15.43 -20.49
CA TYR A 939 22.32 14.75 -20.36
C TYR A 939 22.82 14.23 -21.72
N TRP A 940 22.00 13.46 -22.43
CA TRP A 940 22.42 12.88 -23.70
C TRP A 940 22.58 13.93 -24.80
N MET A 941 21.77 15.00 -24.78
CA MET A 941 21.97 16.16 -25.65
C MET A 941 23.33 16.85 -25.38
N GLY A 942 23.70 17.01 -24.11
CA GLY A 942 24.99 17.57 -23.71
C GLY A 942 26.18 16.68 -24.11
N ARG A 943 26.04 15.35 -23.95
CA ARG A 943 27.04 14.38 -24.40
C ARG A 943 27.22 14.40 -25.92
N GLN A 944 26.13 14.52 -26.67
CA GLN A 944 26.14 14.54 -28.14
C GLN A 944 27.01 15.66 -28.72
N CYS A 945 27.00 16.84 -28.10
CA CYS A 945 27.76 17.99 -28.58
C CYS A 945 29.11 18.20 -27.87
N GLY A 946 29.45 17.38 -26.87
CA GLY A 946 30.68 17.54 -26.08
C GLY A 946 30.59 18.59 -24.96
N ALA A 947 29.39 19.16 -24.72
CA ALA A 947 29.14 20.01 -23.55
C ALA A 947 29.28 19.22 -22.24
N ILE A 948 29.06 17.90 -22.26
CA ILE A 948 29.30 16.99 -21.13
C ILE A 948 30.34 15.97 -21.58
N SER A 949 31.38 15.77 -20.78
CA SER A 949 32.43 14.79 -21.09
C SER A 949 31.95 13.37 -20.82
N ALA A 950 32.60 12.38 -21.42
CA ALA A 950 32.37 10.98 -21.06
C ALA A 950 32.70 10.74 -19.58
N PRO A 951 31.95 9.84 -18.89
CA PRO A 951 32.26 9.43 -17.53
C PRO A 951 33.67 8.83 -17.41
#